data_AF-A0A158R1X8-F1
#
_entry.id   AF-A0A158R1X8-F1
#
_cell.length_a   1.000
_cell.length_b   1.000
_cell.length_c   1.000
_cell.angle_alpha   90.00
_cell.angle_beta   90.00
_cell.angle_gamma   90.00
#
_symmetry.space_group_name_H-M   'P 1'
#
loop_
_entity.id
_entity.type
_entity.pdbx_description
1 polymer ?
#
loop_
_entity_poly.entity_id
_entity_poly.type
_entity_poly.pdbx_seq_one_letter_code
_entity_poly.pdbx_strand_id
1 'polypeptide(L)'
;MVHLNTTQKLALLSLYSEDIKRRLAPLYNSSDRLSVLAELLATDQFEEIRDDCIDETEFAQKLWDALQNSPMKAALYDSILHYLSTVDEDLHSILCCVSEKDSRSQFNKVLFYLDEFWKHLDVEVTLEYLKKIRYYENVTSRIERSLEGVEDVATKKRLVLRTIPLLGANAIYDLMRSIYYNSDESKEFVEKLHPNFLKFYDMIDAERSSPRGVVMFCPVNVSIEDVLKDEGKHRVNLNYEDFPLGKSGKENLTIRLLKEIDARSFAETPIILRDYQKELAEKALDGTNTIIAAPTGSGKTIVAVHIIKNHLEKCRSNGRNGKVLFMTPSTVILDQQSERIRTYLGYRYQIVGMTASLGVGKGSTESDAVAHVLKLCAILNCKHISTVTRNLGELKQFSADVCDEIRFCDDANDSQRTQFLRLICDLMNIFEKHFNDIYVKYAILSSKPTQRVAESNFPLEERPVYRTYTSFSSAPGEKASQSYLNWVSNHLRRIVPETVFSDDVAKTLATEALEILEDLYRSIEMYQDFSSMESLKFLQSRMDERNSSLTAFSRRYWTEYSEQLSKCQSSENILIAEVVKQLLDNSSMDFRAIIFIRTRRGAVVLSNLLNSHPDLVAANLQVECIAGAILSNGIFVWFFFSCSNHFLFREGKTRVLVATSVADEGLDVAKCNLVIKYNYATNEIAHVQRRGRGRSEKSRSILITQNWKMKEQEERNMLRERLNNLVLRAIEEHRIDLNSRVHP
;
A
#
# COMPACT_ATOMS: atom_id res chain seq x y z
N MET A 1 8.24 19.09 29.42
CA MET A 1 7.65 17.82 29.85
C MET A 1 7.32 17.97 31.33
N VAL A 2 6.04 17.97 31.70
CA VAL A 2 5.66 18.02 33.12
C VAL A 2 5.65 16.59 33.62
N HIS A 3 6.78 16.12 34.16
CA HIS A 3 6.76 14.89 34.95
C HIS A 3 5.94 15.16 36.21
N LEU A 4 5.01 14.28 36.55
CA LEU A 4 4.31 14.32 37.83
C LEU A 4 5.35 14.24 38.95
N ASN A 5 5.32 15.17 39.89
CA ASN A 5 6.15 15.08 41.08
C ASN A 5 5.64 13.96 42.00
N THR A 6 6.44 13.58 43.00
CA THR A 6 6.09 12.48 43.92
C THR A 6 4.72 12.68 44.58
N THR A 7 4.37 13.91 44.97
CA THR A 7 3.07 14.24 45.56
C THR A 7 1.91 13.95 44.59
N GLN A 8 2.05 14.35 43.33
CA GLN A 8 1.03 14.12 42.29
C GLN A 8 0.91 12.64 41.91
N LYS A 9 2.03 11.91 41.86
CA LYS A 9 2.03 10.45 41.65
C LYS A 9 1.25 9.74 42.75
N LEU A 10 1.48 10.10 44.02
CA LEU A 10 0.76 9.53 45.16
C LEU A 10 -0.72 9.93 45.19
N ALA A 11 -1.05 11.18 44.85
CA ALA A 11 -2.42 11.64 44.73
C ALA A 11 -3.19 10.86 43.63
N LEU A 12 -2.54 10.55 42.52
CA LEU A 12 -3.10 9.74 41.45
C LEU A 12 -3.37 8.29 41.89
N LEU A 13 -2.45 7.67 42.63
CA LEU A 13 -2.67 6.34 43.22
C LEU A 13 -3.83 6.35 44.23
N SER A 14 -3.92 7.39 45.07
CA SER A 14 -5.03 7.58 46.01
C SER A 14 -6.37 7.70 45.28
N LEU A 15 -6.39 8.43 44.17
CA LEU A 15 -7.61 8.59 43.36
C LEU A 15 -8.10 7.25 42.82
N TYR A 16 -7.21 6.32 42.43
CA TYR A 16 -7.53 4.99 41.87
C TYR A 16 -7.40 3.82 42.87
N SER A 17 -7.32 4.10 44.18
CA SER A 17 -6.97 3.11 45.21
C SER A 17 -7.83 1.85 45.19
N GLU A 18 -9.15 1.99 45.03
CA GLU A 18 -10.08 0.86 45.08
C GLU A 18 -9.94 -0.08 43.88
N ASP A 19 -9.65 0.45 42.70
CA ASP A 19 -9.44 -0.39 41.53
C ASP A 19 -8.13 -1.14 41.66
N ILE A 20 -7.09 -0.49 42.17
CA ILE A 20 -5.78 -1.10 42.42
C ILE A 20 -5.91 -2.22 43.47
N LYS A 21 -6.57 -1.98 44.60
CA LYS A 21 -6.81 -3.01 45.63
C LYS A 21 -7.47 -4.27 45.08
N ARG A 22 -8.49 -4.12 44.23
CA ARG A 22 -9.14 -5.29 43.57
C ARG A 22 -8.17 -6.14 42.74
N ARG A 23 -7.11 -5.54 42.18
CA ARG A 23 -6.10 -6.25 41.38
C ARG A 23 -4.95 -6.80 42.23
N LEU A 24 -4.91 -6.44 43.52
CA LEU A 24 -4.02 -7.04 44.51
C LEU A 24 -4.66 -8.25 45.20
N ALA A 25 -6.00 -8.32 45.29
CA ALA A 25 -6.72 -9.43 45.91
C ALA A 25 -6.31 -10.84 45.41
N PRO A 26 -6.09 -11.08 44.10
CA PRO A 26 -5.67 -12.40 43.60
C PRO A 26 -4.30 -12.87 44.10
N LEU A 27 -3.46 -11.97 44.62
CA LEU A 27 -2.14 -12.32 45.17
C LEU A 27 -2.23 -13.14 46.47
N TYR A 28 -3.40 -13.16 47.11
CA TYR A 28 -3.63 -13.99 48.29
C TYR A 28 -3.49 -15.50 47.98
N ASN A 29 -3.93 -15.94 46.79
CA ASN A 29 -3.96 -17.35 46.39
C ASN A 29 -2.81 -17.76 45.46
N SER A 30 -1.98 -16.82 45.01
CA SER A 30 -0.86 -17.12 44.11
C SER A 30 0.33 -17.70 44.88
N SER A 31 0.77 -18.91 44.51
CA SER A 31 2.02 -19.50 45.02
C SER A 31 3.28 -18.87 44.42
N ASP A 32 3.11 -18.12 43.33
CA ASP A 32 4.19 -17.38 42.69
C ASP A 32 4.46 -16.08 43.46
N ARG A 33 5.71 -15.90 43.89
CA ARG A 33 6.27 -14.61 44.30
C ARG A 33 6.35 -13.69 43.08
N LEU A 34 5.22 -13.19 42.59
CA LEU A 34 5.17 -12.14 41.58
C LEU A 34 5.47 -10.81 42.28
N SER A 35 6.76 -10.44 42.34
CA SER A 35 7.43 -9.56 41.35
C SER A 35 7.25 -8.08 41.71
N VAL A 36 8.36 -7.43 42.09
CA VAL A 36 8.55 -5.98 42.27
C VAL A 36 7.85 -5.32 43.48
N LEU A 37 6.61 -5.66 43.82
CA LEU A 37 5.90 -5.03 44.95
C LEU A 37 6.45 -5.45 46.33
N ALA A 38 6.94 -6.68 46.46
CA ALA A 38 7.54 -7.18 47.70
C ALA A 38 8.83 -6.44 48.08
N GLU A 39 9.55 -5.87 47.11
CA GLU A 39 10.77 -5.08 47.35
C GLU A 39 10.50 -3.75 48.08
N LEU A 40 9.24 -3.31 48.10
CA LEU A 40 8.80 -2.11 48.82
C LEU A 40 8.40 -2.41 50.28
N LEU A 41 8.31 -3.67 50.68
CA LEU A 41 7.94 -4.09 52.03
C LEU A 41 9.18 -4.58 52.81
N ALA A 42 9.10 -4.60 54.14
CA ALA A 42 10.17 -5.20 54.94
C ALA A 42 10.22 -6.72 54.72
N THR A 43 11.38 -7.34 54.97
CA THR A 43 11.57 -8.79 54.84
C THR A 43 10.48 -9.55 55.59
N ASP A 44 9.85 -10.52 54.94
CA ASP A 44 8.77 -11.38 55.46
C ASP A 44 7.42 -10.70 55.78
N GLN A 45 7.32 -9.36 55.72
CA GLN A 45 6.09 -8.61 56.01
C GLN A 45 4.92 -8.97 55.08
N PHE A 46 5.20 -9.33 53.83
CA PHE A 46 4.17 -9.77 52.88
C PHE A 46 3.55 -11.11 53.30
N GLU A 47 4.38 -12.05 53.75
CA GLU A 47 3.94 -13.38 54.19
C GLU A 47 3.18 -13.26 55.52
N GLU A 48 3.65 -12.41 56.44
CA GLU A 48 2.93 -12.08 57.68
C GLU A 48 1.54 -11.51 57.41
N ILE A 49 1.41 -10.53 56.50
CA ILE A 49 0.10 -9.96 56.11
C ILE A 49 -0.80 -11.03 55.49
N ARG A 50 -0.24 -11.95 54.68
CA ARG A 50 -1.02 -13.02 54.05
C ARG A 50 -1.54 -14.01 55.08
N ASP A 51 -0.68 -14.42 56.02
CA ASP A 51 -1.02 -15.42 57.03
C ASP A 51 -1.97 -14.85 58.11
N ASP A 52 -1.94 -13.54 58.35
CA ASP A 52 -2.83 -12.81 59.29
C ASP A 52 -4.21 -12.41 58.68
N CYS A 53 -4.51 -12.75 57.42
CA CYS A 53 -5.76 -12.37 56.75
C CYS A 53 -6.68 -13.56 56.47
N ILE A 54 -7.98 -13.35 56.69
CA ILE A 54 -8.99 -14.41 56.57
C ILE A 54 -9.52 -14.53 55.13
N ASP A 55 -9.51 -13.43 54.37
CA ASP A 55 -9.97 -13.38 52.98
C ASP A 55 -9.13 -12.47 52.08
N GLU A 56 -9.34 -12.58 50.76
CA GLU A 56 -8.63 -11.82 49.73
C GLU A 56 -8.85 -10.30 49.83
N THR A 57 -9.99 -9.87 50.38
CA THR A 57 -10.36 -8.45 50.47
C THR A 57 -9.66 -7.77 51.64
N GLU A 58 -9.63 -8.44 52.79
CA GLU A 58 -8.86 -8.05 53.97
C GLU A 58 -7.37 -8.01 53.65
N PHE A 59 -6.88 -9.03 52.92
CA PHE A 59 -5.50 -9.08 52.44
C PHE A 59 -5.15 -7.89 51.54
N ALA A 60 -5.96 -7.61 50.51
CA ALA A 60 -5.73 -6.49 49.61
C ALA A 60 -5.73 -5.14 50.34
N GLN A 61 -6.59 -4.98 51.35
CA GLN A 61 -6.66 -3.77 52.16
C GLN A 61 -5.41 -3.60 53.04
N LYS A 62 -5.03 -4.61 53.83
CA LYS A 62 -3.83 -4.56 54.69
C LYS A 62 -2.54 -4.40 53.87
N LEU A 63 -2.45 -5.08 52.72
CA LEU A 63 -1.32 -4.97 51.81
C LEU A 63 -1.20 -3.56 51.23
N TRP A 64 -2.32 -2.96 50.79
CA TRP A 64 -2.33 -1.58 50.30
C TRP A 64 -1.90 -0.59 51.37
N ASP A 65 -2.38 -0.74 52.59
CA ASP A 65 -2.02 0.14 53.72
C ASP A 65 -0.54 0.00 54.09
N ALA A 66 0.02 -1.21 54.03
CA ALA A 66 1.45 -1.46 54.21
C ALA A 66 2.30 -0.80 53.10
N LEU A 67 1.90 -0.96 51.84
CA LEU A 67 2.57 -0.34 50.68
C LEU A 67 2.53 1.19 50.74
N GLN A 68 1.39 1.78 51.14
CA GLN A 68 1.27 3.22 51.33
C GLN A 68 2.13 3.75 52.47
N ASN A 69 2.47 2.93 53.47
CA ASN A 69 3.28 3.31 54.62
C ASN A 69 4.78 2.94 54.49
N SER A 70 5.17 2.30 53.38
CA SER A 70 6.55 1.93 53.08
C SER A 70 7.52 3.14 53.15
N PRO A 71 8.76 2.96 53.61
CA PRO A 71 9.80 3.99 53.52
C PRO A 71 10.18 4.36 52.08
N MET A 72 9.84 3.52 51.09
CA MET A 72 10.14 3.71 49.66
C MET A 72 8.94 4.26 48.86
N LYS A 73 8.10 5.14 49.45
CA LYS A 73 6.90 5.70 48.78
C LYS A 73 7.16 6.35 47.42
N ALA A 74 8.38 6.88 47.21
CA ALA A 74 8.75 7.49 45.94
C ALA A 74 8.77 6.49 44.77
N ALA A 75 9.04 5.21 45.03
CA ALA A 75 9.07 4.13 44.04
C ALA A 75 7.72 3.39 43.91
N LEU A 76 6.75 3.68 44.79
CA LEU A 76 5.46 2.99 44.85
C LEU A 76 4.67 3.07 43.53
N TYR A 77 4.63 4.25 42.92
CA TYR A 77 3.91 4.47 41.66
C TYR A 77 4.50 3.65 40.51
N ASP A 78 5.82 3.69 40.33
CA ASP A 78 6.48 2.99 39.23
C ASP A 78 6.38 1.46 39.42
N SER A 79 6.40 0.97 40.67
CA SER A 79 6.23 -0.44 41.01
C SER A 79 4.79 -0.94 40.78
N ILE A 80 3.78 -0.14 41.14
CA ILE A 80 2.38 -0.45 40.84
C ILE A 80 2.12 -0.45 39.33
N LEU A 81 2.68 0.50 38.58
CA LEU A 81 2.57 0.48 37.12
C LEU A 81 3.18 -0.78 36.53
N HIS A 82 4.37 -1.17 36.98
CA HIS A 82 5.00 -2.40 36.52
C HIS A 82 4.12 -3.63 36.80
N TYR A 83 3.57 -3.74 38.00
CA TYR A 83 2.64 -4.81 38.35
C TYR A 83 1.38 -4.80 37.46
N LEU A 84 0.72 -3.65 37.34
CA LEU A 84 -0.50 -3.52 36.52
C LEU A 84 -0.26 -3.82 35.04
N SER A 85 0.94 -3.54 34.50
CA SER A 85 1.27 -3.90 33.11
C SER A 85 1.17 -5.40 32.82
N THR A 86 1.25 -6.23 33.87
CA THR A 86 1.14 -7.69 33.75
C THR A 86 -0.25 -8.23 34.06
N VAL A 87 -1.09 -7.48 34.79
CA VAL A 87 -2.37 -7.96 35.34
C VAL A 87 -3.59 -7.24 34.74
N ASP A 88 -3.49 -5.96 34.40
CA ASP A 88 -4.59 -5.13 33.88
C ASP A 88 -4.02 -4.02 32.98
N GLU A 89 -3.86 -4.35 31.69
CA GLU A 89 -3.28 -3.44 30.68
C GLU A 89 -4.12 -2.16 30.51
N ASP A 90 -5.44 -2.23 30.73
CA ASP A 90 -6.35 -1.09 30.63
C ASP A 90 -6.10 -0.09 31.77
N LEU A 91 -6.05 -0.56 33.03
CA LEU A 91 -5.77 0.31 34.18
C LEU A 91 -4.33 0.85 34.13
N HIS A 92 -3.37 0.03 33.67
CA HIS A 92 -1.99 0.47 33.41
C HIS A 92 -1.95 1.62 32.39
N SER A 93 -2.64 1.46 31.26
CA SER A 93 -2.70 2.51 30.23
C SER A 93 -3.34 3.78 30.76
N ILE A 94 -4.40 3.70 31.56
CA ILE A 94 -5.06 4.87 32.16
C ILE A 94 -4.08 5.66 33.03
N LEU A 95 -3.34 4.99 33.91
CA LEU A 95 -2.39 5.63 34.82
C LEU A 95 -1.15 6.20 34.10
N CYS A 96 -0.66 5.54 33.04
CA CYS A 96 0.44 6.02 32.19
C CYS A 96 0.04 7.23 31.33
N CYS A 97 -1.17 7.23 30.76
CA CYS A 97 -1.68 8.31 29.93
C CYS A 97 -1.79 9.65 30.69
N VAL A 98 -2.02 9.60 32.00
CA VAL A 98 -2.05 10.81 32.86
C VAL A 98 -0.63 11.38 33.11
N SER A 99 0.43 10.59 32.95
CA SER A 99 1.81 10.95 33.32
C SER A 99 2.69 11.42 32.17
N GLU A 100 2.66 10.76 30.99
CA GLU A 100 3.76 10.92 30.01
C GLU A 100 3.40 11.48 28.63
N LYS A 101 2.16 11.37 28.14
CA LYS A 101 1.87 11.65 26.71
C LYS A 101 0.67 12.55 26.41
N ASP A 102 -0.12 12.95 27.41
CA ASP A 102 -1.30 13.79 27.19
C ASP A 102 -1.21 15.10 27.98
N SER A 103 -1.10 16.23 27.27
CA SER A 103 -1.20 17.55 27.86
C SER A 103 -2.67 17.94 28.05
N ARG A 104 -3.42 17.19 28.87
CA ARG A 104 -4.71 17.64 29.46
C ARG A 104 -4.42 18.70 30.53
N SER A 105 -3.76 19.78 30.10
CA SER A 105 -2.65 20.40 30.82
C SER A 105 -3.09 21.29 31.98
N GLN A 106 -3.98 20.83 32.83
CA GLN A 106 -4.23 21.38 34.15
C GLN A 106 -4.66 20.31 35.16
N PHE A 107 -4.93 19.05 34.77
CA PHE A 107 -5.28 17.98 35.73
C PHE A 107 -4.18 17.78 36.79
N ASN A 108 -2.92 18.03 36.43
CA ASN A 108 -1.80 18.04 37.38
C ASN A 108 -1.98 19.06 38.51
N LYS A 109 -2.69 20.17 38.28
CA LYS A 109 -3.06 21.12 39.35
C LYS A 109 -4.13 20.55 40.28
N VAL A 110 -5.09 19.81 39.74
CA VAL A 110 -6.07 19.07 40.56
C VAL A 110 -5.35 18.04 41.41
N LEU A 111 -4.43 17.27 40.83
CA LEU A 111 -3.62 16.28 41.58
C LEU A 111 -2.71 16.94 42.63
N PHE A 112 -2.22 18.15 42.38
CA PHE A 112 -1.37 18.87 43.33
C PHE A 112 -2.16 19.46 44.51
N TYR A 113 -3.42 19.87 44.29
CA TYR A 113 -4.31 20.44 45.31
C TYR A 113 -5.51 19.53 45.61
N LEU A 114 -5.31 18.20 45.49
CA LEU A 114 -6.41 17.23 45.48
C LEU A 114 -7.27 17.33 46.75
N ASP A 115 -6.65 17.48 47.92
CA ASP A 115 -7.33 17.56 49.21
C ASP A 115 -8.19 18.82 49.36
N GLU A 116 -7.73 19.95 48.81
CA GLU A 116 -8.50 21.21 48.80
C GLU A 116 -9.66 21.13 47.81
N PHE A 117 -9.45 20.59 46.60
CA PHE A 117 -10.54 20.30 45.68
C PHE A 117 -11.56 19.34 46.30
N TRP A 118 -11.09 18.33 47.03
CA TRP A 118 -11.94 17.37 47.73
C TRP A 118 -12.83 18.02 48.79
N LYS A 119 -12.29 18.98 49.55
CA LYS A 119 -13.02 19.74 50.57
C LYS A 119 -14.15 20.58 49.95
N HIS A 120 -13.89 21.22 48.82
CA HIS A 120 -14.81 22.18 48.18
C HIS A 120 -15.75 21.57 47.12
N LEU A 121 -15.51 20.32 46.71
CA LEU A 121 -16.33 19.62 45.73
C LEU A 121 -17.67 19.16 46.34
N ASP A 122 -18.76 19.68 45.78
CA ASP A 122 -20.12 19.16 45.94
C ASP A 122 -20.49 18.39 44.67
N VAL A 123 -20.84 17.10 44.81
CA VAL A 123 -21.00 16.18 43.68
C VAL A 123 -22.27 16.52 42.90
N GLU A 124 -23.37 16.73 43.60
CA GLU A 124 -24.68 17.01 43.05
C GLU A 124 -24.68 18.37 42.30
N VAL A 125 -24.16 19.42 42.95
CA VAL A 125 -24.05 20.76 42.34
C VAL A 125 -23.12 20.75 41.13
N THR A 126 -22.00 20.04 41.22
CA THR A 126 -21.04 19.94 40.11
C THR A 126 -21.62 19.19 38.91
N LEU A 127 -22.32 18.08 39.13
CA LEU A 127 -22.94 17.33 38.04
C LEU A 127 -24.08 18.12 37.40
N GLU A 128 -24.91 18.80 38.19
CA GLU A 128 -25.96 19.67 37.65
C GLU A 128 -25.38 20.81 36.79
N TYR A 129 -24.25 21.38 37.22
CA TYR A 129 -23.53 22.39 36.44
C TYR A 129 -22.97 21.81 35.14
N LEU A 130 -22.24 20.69 35.21
CA LEU A 130 -21.64 20.05 34.04
C LEU A 130 -22.69 19.54 33.05
N LYS A 131 -23.91 19.20 33.47
CA LYS A 131 -25.01 18.83 32.57
C LYS A 131 -25.53 19.96 31.71
N LYS A 132 -25.52 21.19 32.24
CA LYS A 132 -25.95 22.39 31.48
C LYS A 132 -25.04 22.66 30.28
N ILE A 133 -23.87 22.02 30.29
CA ILE A 133 -22.88 22.06 29.25
C ILE A 133 -23.13 20.92 28.24
N ARG A 134 -23.67 21.27 27.07
CA ARG A 134 -24.13 20.32 26.03
C ARG A 134 -23.11 19.25 25.63
N TYR A 135 -21.82 19.58 25.63
CA TYR A 135 -20.75 18.65 25.24
C TYR A 135 -20.44 17.58 26.30
N TYR A 136 -20.87 17.76 27.55
CA TYR A 136 -20.67 16.80 28.64
C TYR A 136 -21.87 15.88 28.87
N GLU A 137 -22.96 16.03 28.13
CA GLU A 137 -24.21 15.28 28.32
C GLU A 137 -24.00 13.75 28.34
N ASN A 138 -23.32 13.20 27.33
CA ASN A 138 -23.06 11.76 27.24
C ASN A 138 -22.18 11.23 28.37
N VAL A 139 -21.23 12.03 28.86
CA VAL A 139 -20.28 11.63 29.92
C VAL A 139 -20.96 11.74 31.28
N THR A 140 -21.64 12.86 31.54
CA THR A 140 -22.40 13.10 32.78
C THR A 140 -23.50 12.07 32.98
N SER A 141 -24.26 11.69 31.94
CA SER A 141 -25.26 10.62 32.04
C SER A 141 -24.69 9.22 32.34
N ARG A 142 -23.42 8.95 31.99
CA ARG A 142 -22.74 7.69 32.37
C ARG A 142 -22.24 7.73 33.80
N ILE A 143 -21.76 8.89 34.26
CA ILE A 143 -21.33 9.10 35.64
C ILE A 143 -22.51 8.91 36.57
N GLU A 144 -23.67 9.48 36.28
CA GLU A 144 -24.87 9.31 37.11
C GLU A 144 -25.30 7.86 37.24
N ARG A 145 -25.34 7.11 36.13
CA ARG A 145 -25.58 5.66 36.15
C ARG A 145 -24.55 4.89 36.98
N SER A 146 -23.32 5.40 37.09
CA SER A 146 -22.27 4.79 37.91
C SER A 146 -22.34 5.22 39.39
N LEU A 147 -23.07 6.29 39.69
CA LEU A 147 -23.33 6.81 41.04
C LEU A 147 -24.64 6.25 41.63
N GLU A 148 -25.53 5.71 40.79
CA GLU A 148 -26.75 5.01 41.21
C GLU A 148 -26.39 3.84 42.15
N GLY A 149 -26.86 3.91 43.40
CA GLY A 149 -26.62 2.89 44.43
C GLY A 149 -25.32 3.05 45.23
N VAL A 150 -24.50 4.08 44.98
CA VAL A 150 -23.31 4.38 45.80
C VAL A 150 -23.70 5.35 46.92
N GLU A 151 -23.65 4.93 48.17
CA GLU A 151 -23.97 5.79 49.33
C GLU A 151 -22.75 6.56 49.87
N ASP A 152 -21.54 6.05 49.65
CA ASP A 152 -20.31 6.66 50.17
C ASP A 152 -19.91 7.92 49.40
N VAL A 153 -19.94 9.05 50.11
CA VAL A 153 -19.60 10.39 49.60
C VAL A 153 -18.16 10.44 49.06
N ALA A 154 -17.23 9.73 49.69
CA ALA A 154 -15.84 9.71 49.24
C ALA A 154 -15.69 9.04 47.87
N THR A 155 -16.36 7.91 47.67
CA THR A 155 -16.40 7.21 46.39
C THR A 155 -17.06 8.05 45.30
N LYS A 156 -18.15 8.75 45.61
CA LYS A 156 -18.81 9.68 44.67
C LYS A 156 -17.86 10.78 44.19
N LYS A 157 -17.14 11.43 45.12
CA LYS A 157 -16.16 12.48 44.80
C LYS A 157 -15.01 11.97 43.93
N ARG A 158 -14.48 10.77 44.19
CA ARG A 158 -13.45 10.13 43.35
C ARG A 158 -13.95 9.92 41.93
N LEU A 159 -15.17 9.42 41.78
CA LEU A 159 -15.74 9.13 40.47
C LEU A 159 -15.82 10.39 39.59
N VAL A 160 -16.29 11.49 40.15
CA VAL A 160 -16.33 12.79 39.44
C VAL A 160 -14.93 13.24 39.06
N LEU A 161 -13.97 13.23 39.99
CA LEU A 161 -12.60 13.69 39.71
C LEU A 161 -11.85 12.83 38.67
N ARG A 162 -12.09 11.51 38.64
CA ARG A 162 -11.54 10.59 37.63
C ARG A 162 -12.05 10.86 36.22
N THR A 163 -13.16 11.58 36.07
CA THR A 163 -13.73 11.90 34.76
C THR A 163 -13.18 13.19 34.17
N ILE A 164 -12.57 14.08 34.98
CA ILE A 164 -11.98 15.34 34.51
C ILE A 164 -11.02 15.14 33.33
N PRO A 165 -10.13 14.15 33.34
CA PRO A 165 -9.28 13.89 32.18
C PRO A 165 -10.09 13.54 30.92
N LEU A 166 -11.30 13.00 31.03
CA LEU A 166 -12.15 12.64 29.89
C LEU A 166 -12.93 13.84 29.34
N LEU A 167 -12.99 14.95 30.08
CA LEU A 167 -13.73 16.17 29.74
C LEU A 167 -12.87 17.21 28.98
N GLY A 168 -11.58 16.96 28.80
CA GLY A 168 -10.68 17.79 27.96
C GLY A 168 -9.92 18.90 28.69
N ALA A 169 -9.22 19.75 27.93
CA ALA A 169 -8.22 20.69 28.46
C ALA A 169 -8.79 21.81 29.36
N ASN A 170 -10.06 22.17 29.16
CA ASN A 170 -10.74 23.22 29.92
C ASN A 170 -11.59 22.67 31.09
N ALA A 171 -11.65 21.35 31.26
CA ALA A 171 -12.47 20.71 32.28
C ALA A 171 -12.15 21.18 33.71
N ILE A 172 -10.89 21.51 33.99
CA ILE A 172 -10.54 22.08 35.30
C ILE A 172 -11.25 23.40 35.55
N TYR A 173 -11.41 24.24 34.53
CA TYR A 173 -12.01 25.55 34.70
C TYR A 173 -13.51 25.39 34.88
N ASP A 174 -14.13 24.44 34.19
CA ASP A 174 -15.53 24.10 34.38
C ASP A 174 -15.78 23.55 35.80
N LEU A 175 -14.84 22.77 36.34
CA LEU A 175 -14.86 22.32 37.73
C LEU A 175 -14.61 23.46 38.73
N MET A 176 -13.62 24.32 38.47
CA MET A 176 -13.35 25.50 39.30
C MET A 176 -14.56 26.42 39.31
N ARG A 177 -15.26 26.53 38.18
CA ARG A 177 -16.50 27.28 38.03
C ARG A 177 -17.65 26.65 38.80
N SER A 178 -17.77 25.32 38.78
CA SER A 178 -18.81 24.62 39.52
C SER A 178 -18.64 24.78 41.03
N ILE A 179 -17.40 24.80 41.54
CA ILE A 179 -17.13 24.97 42.98
C ILE A 179 -17.00 26.43 43.43
N TYR A 180 -16.83 27.39 42.51
CA TYR A 180 -16.59 28.81 42.82
C TYR A 180 -17.66 29.43 43.73
N TYR A 181 -18.92 28.99 43.58
CA TYR A 181 -20.06 29.52 44.32
C TYR A 181 -20.51 28.64 45.49
N ASN A 182 -19.78 27.57 45.82
CA ASN A 182 -20.16 26.64 46.89
C ASN A 182 -19.99 27.28 48.29
N SER A 183 -18.94 28.08 48.50
CA SER A 183 -18.71 28.84 49.74
C SER A 183 -17.71 29.98 49.54
N ASP A 184 -17.64 30.92 50.48
CA ASP A 184 -16.66 32.02 50.45
C ASP A 184 -15.21 31.48 50.50
N GLU A 185 -14.96 30.40 51.25
CA GLU A 185 -13.67 29.69 51.26
C GLU A 185 -13.33 29.09 49.89
N SER A 186 -14.33 28.52 49.20
CA SER A 186 -14.16 27.94 47.85
C SER A 186 -13.80 29.03 46.83
N LYS A 187 -14.41 30.21 46.98
CA LYS A 187 -14.13 31.39 46.14
C LYS A 187 -12.70 31.89 46.35
N GLU A 188 -12.25 32.02 47.60
CA GLU A 188 -10.88 32.42 47.92
C GLU A 188 -9.87 31.40 47.40
N PHE A 189 -10.15 30.11 47.52
CA PHE A 189 -9.33 29.04 46.96
C PHE A 189 -9.21 29.12 45.43
N VAL A 190 -10.32 29.30 44.71
CA VAL A 190 -10.29 29.41 43.25
C VAL A 190 -9.57 30.68 42.79
N GLU A 191 -9.77 31.82 43.45
CA GLU A 191 -9.04 33.06 43.15
C GLU A 191 -7.54 32.95 43.49
N LYS A 192 -7.18 32.20 44.54
CA LYS A 192 -5.78 31.88 44.86
C LYS A 192 -5.14 31.01 43.78
N LEU A 193 -5.87 30.05 43.23
CA LEU A 193 -5.41 29.20 42.12
C LEU A 193 -5.31 29.96 40.80
N HIS A 194 -6.24 30.88 40.55
CA HIS A 194 -6.27 31.69 39.34
C HIS A 194 -6.86 33.08 39.62
N PRO A 195 -6.03 34.12 39.80
CA PRO A 195 -6.53 35.47 40.04
C PRO A 195 -7.44 35.97 38.91
N ASN A 196 -8.52 36.67 39.24
CA ASN A 196 -9.54 37.15 38.30
C ASN A 196 -10.21 36.02 37.50
N PHE A 197 -10.42 34.87 38.15
CA PHE A 197 -10.93 33.66 37.49
C PHE A 197 -12.23 33.91 36.71
N LEU A 198 -13.17 34.67 37.28
CA LEU A 198 -14.49 34.91 36.67
C LEU A 198 -14.40 35.55 35.28
N LYS A 199 -13.60 36.62 35.13
CA LYS A 199 -13.41 37.32 33.84
C LYS A 199 -12.73 36.42 32.82
N PHE A 200 -11.82 35.57 33.26
CA PHE A 200 -11.14 34.62 32.41
C PHE A 200 -12.09 33.50 31.93
N TYR A 201 -12.94 33.00 32.83
CA TYR A 201 -13.91 31.97 32.50
C TYR A 201 -14.97 32.47 31.50
N ASP A 202 -15.50 33.68 31.71
CA ASP A 202 -16.51 34.27 30.82
C ASP A 202 -15.96 34.47 29.39
N MET A 203 -14.65 34.71 29.24
CA MET A 203 -13.99 34.75 27.93
C MET A 203 -13.98 33.37 27.25
N ILE A 204 -13.67 32.29 27.98
CA ILE A 204 -13.68 30.92 27.46
C ILE A 204 -15.11 30.50 27.06
N ASP A 205 -16.10 30.87 27.87
CA ASP A 205 -17.50 30.50 27.62
C ASP A 205 -18.10 31.22 26.40
N ALA A 206 -17.75 32.50 26.22
CA ALA A 206 -18.09 33.27 25.02
C ALA A 206 -17.44 32.69 23.76
N GLU A 207 -16.21 32.17 23.88
CA GLU A 207 -15.48 31.53 22.80
C GLU A 207 -16.13 30.19 22.37
N ARG A 208 -16.59 29.40 23.34
CA ARG A 208 -17.30 28.12 23.13
C ARG A 208 -18.66 28.28 22.45
N SER A 209 -19.34 29.41 22.66
CA SER A 209 -20.71 29.66 22.18
C SER A 209 -20.77 30.23 20.75
N SER A 210 -19.63 30.42 20.07
CA SER A 210 -19.57 30.98 18.72
C SER A 210 -19.66 29.87 17.64
N PRO A 211 -20.57 29.96 16.64
CA PRO A 211 -20.66 28.95 15.58
C PRO A 211 -19.47 29.04 14.61
N ARG A 212 -18.61 28.03 14.56
CA ARG A 212 -17.55 27.90 13.53
C ARG A 212 -17.57 26.50 12.91
N GLY A 213 -17.53 26.46 11.57
CA GLY A 213 -17.93 25.32 10.73
C GLY A 213 -16.93 24.16 10.61
N VAL A 214 -17.38 23.09 9.98
CA VAL A 214 -16.59 21.88 9.67
C VAL A 214 -15.66 22.15 8.48
N VAL A 215 -14.38 21.77 8.59
CA VAL A 215 -13.46 21.76 7.44
C VAL A 215 -13.29 20.31 6.98
N MET A 216 -13.71 20.04 5.75
CA MET A 216 -13.50 18.75 5.11
C MET A 216 -12.30 18.85 4.18
N PHE A 217 -11.30 18.00 4.41
CA PHE A 217 -10.10 17.91 3.59
C PHE A 217 -10.34 16.92 2.47
N CYS A 218 -10.36 17.40 1.23
CA CYS A 218 -10.33 16.54 0.05
C CYS A 218 -8.87 16.49 -0.45
N PRO A 219 -8.12 15.40 -0.21
CA PRO A 219 -6.80 15.25 -0.80
C PRO A 219 -6.91 15.39 -2.32
N VAL A 220 -5.90 15.97 -2.96
CA VAL A 220 -5.89 16.23 -4.41
C VAL A 220 -6.11 14.96 -5.26
N ASN A 221 -5.95 13.77 -4.65
CA ASN A 221 -6.11 12.45 -5.25
C ASN A 221 -7.37 11.67 -4.81
N VAL A 222 -8.30 12.23 -4.04
CA VAL A 222 -9.49 11.53 -3.53
C VAL A 222 -10.75 12.25 -4.01
N SER A 223 -11.83 11.52 -4.33
CA SER A 223 -13.06 12.18 -4.78
C SER A 223 -13.80 12.79 -3.58
N ILE A 224 -14.50 13.90 -3.81
CA ILE A 224 -15.34 14.53 -2.77
C ILE A 224 -16.43 13.54 -2.32
N GLU A 225 -16.91 12.69 -3.22
CA GLU A 225 -17.94 11.69 -2.92
C GLU A 225 -17.44 10.60 -1.96
N ASP A 226 -16.17 10.18 -2.11
CA ASP A 226 -15.52 9.26 -1.18
C ASP A 226 -15.21 9.94 0.17
N VAL A 227 -14.82 11.22 0.15
CA VAL A 227 -14.61 12.05 1.34
C VAL A 227 -15.90 12.28 2.13
N LEU A 228 -17.05 12.37 1.45
CA LEU A 228 -18.36 12.52 2.08
C LEU A 228 -18.94 11.21 2.60
N LYS A 229 -18.51 10.06 2.06
CA LYS A 229 -18.89 8.71 2.53
C LYS A 229 -18.02 8.21 3.69
N ASP A 230 -16.80 8.73 3.83
CA ASP A 230 -15.86 8.38 4.91
C ASP A 230 -15.95 9.38 6.08
N GLU A 231 -16.68 9.01 7.13
CA GLU A 231 -17.00 9.93 8.25
C GLU A 231 -15.80 10.29 9.15
N GLY A 232 -14.66 9.58 9.06
CA GLY A 232 -13.57 9.72 10.04
C GLY A 232 -12.24 10.23 9.50
N LYS A 233 -11.93 10.01 8.22
CA LYS A 233 -10.54 10.15 7.70
C LYS A 233 -10.21 11.52 7.12
N HIS A 234 -11.24 12.22 6.65
CA HIS A 234 -11.11 13.44 5.83
C HIS A 234 -11.92 14.62 6.39
N ARG A 235 -12.61 14.41 7.50
CA ARG A 235 -13.35 15.44 8.23
C ARG A 235 -12.51 15.93 9.41
N VAL A 236 -12.32 17.24 9.51
CA VAL A 236 -11.80 17.87 10.74
C VAL A 236 -12.85 18.84 11.24
N ASN A 237 -13.39 18.50 12.40
CA ASN A 237 -14.27 19.41 13.11
C ASN A 237 -13.41 20.55 13.65
N LEU A 238 -13.66 21.80 13.22
CA LEU A 238 -13.09 22.96 13.90
C LEU A 238 -13.85 23.23 15.21
N ASN A 239 -14.07 22.19 16.02
CA ASN A 239 -14.36 22.39 17.42
C ASN A 239 -13.01 22.60 18.12
N TYR A 240 -13.03 23.33 19.23
CA TYR A 240 -11.85 23.78 20.00
C TYR A 240 -10.84 22.68 20.42
N GLU A 241 -11.11 21.42 20.10
CA GLU A 241 -10.31 20.26 20.44
C GLU A 241 -9.06 20.09 19.55
N ASP A 242 -9.01 20.65 18.33
CA ASP A 242 -7.87 20.43 17.42
C ASP A 242 -6.78 21.54 17.43
N PHE A 243 -6.99 22.68 18.11
CA PHE A 243 -6.05 23.83 18.07
C PHE A 243 -5.83 24.53 19.42
N PRO A 244 -4.94 24.02 20.29
CA PRO A 244 -4.52 24.79 21.46
C PRO A 244 -3.67 26.00 21.05
N LEU A 245 -4.04 27.19 21.54
CA LEU A 245 -3.27 28.43 21.40
C LEU A 245 -1.85 28.23 21.97
N GLY A 246 -0.84 28.43 21.12
CA GLY A 246 0.57 28.34 21.49
C GLY A 246 1.04 29.56 22.26
N LYS A 247 1.96 29.34 23.20
CA LYS A 247 2.49 30.29 24.19
C LYS A 247 3.27 31.51 23.65
N SER A 248 3.15 31.90 22.38
CA SER A 248 3.78 33.11 21.88
C SER A 248 2.92 33.74 20.80
N GLY A 249 2.43 34.96 21.03
CA GLY A 249 1.52 35.70 20.13
C GLY A 249 2.13 36.12 18.79
N LYS A 250 2.77 35.23 18.03
CA LYS A 250 3.22 35.46 16.64
C LYS A 250 3.06 34.28 15.68
N GLU A 251 2.43 33.18 16.08
CA GLU A 251 2.01 32.14 15.12
C GLU A 251 0.51 32.20 14.92
N ASN A 252 0.10 32.74 13.77
CA ASN A 252 -1.29 32.77 13.33
C ASN A 252 -1.84 31.33 13.28
N LEU A 253 -3.10 31.14 13.68
CA LEU A 253 -3.79 29.84 13.71
C LEU A 253 -3.64 29.08 12.38
N THR A 254 -3.61 29.82 11.26
CA THR A 254 -3.33 29.34 9.91
C THR A 254 -1.96 28.66 9.75
N ILE A 255 -0.91 29.20 10.38
CA ILE A 255 0.46 28.65 10.30
C ILE A 255 0.58 27.36 11.11
N ARG A 256 -0.14 27.26 12.24
CA ARG A 256 -0.20 26.03 13.04
C ARG A 256 -1.09 24.96 12.43
N LEU A 257 -2.23 25.33 11.85
CA LEU A 257 -3.03 24.48 10.96
C LEU A 257 -2.16 23.90 9.85
N LEU A 258 -1.41 24.74 9.14
CA LEU A 258 -0.48 24.30 8.09
C LEU A 258 0.64 23.41 8.64
N LYS A 259 1.16 23.65 9.86
CA LYS A 259 2.19 22.81 10.50
C LYS A 259 1.69 21.45 10.97
N GLU A 260 0.46 21.36 11.47
CA GLU A 260 -0.12 20.09 11.95
C GLU A 260 -0.75 19.28 10.81
N ILE A 261 -1.25 19.97 9.77
CA ILE A 261 -1.50 19.39 8.45
C ILE A 261 -0.16 18.90 7.86
N ASP A 262 0.94 19.65 7.97
CA ASP A 262 2.29 19.20 7.60
C ASP A 262 2.74 17.97 8.44
N ALA A 263 2.42 17.89 9.73
CA ALA A 263 2.84 16.79 10.59
C ALA A 263 2.01 15.51 10.39
N ARG A 264 0.69 15.63 10.18
CA ARG A 264 -0.24 14.49 10.05
C ARG A 264 -0.44 14.03 8.61
N SER A 265 -0.36 14.94 7.64
CA SER A 265 -0.43 14.57 6.20
C SER A 265 0.94 14.10 5.69
N PHE A 266 2.04 14.47 6.34
CA PHE A 266 3.41 14.21 5.89
C PHE A 266 4.25 13.56 7.02
N ALA A 267 3.74 12.47 7.61
CA ALA A 267 4.63 11.52 8.26
C ALA A 267 5.57 10.94 7.19
N GLU A 268 6.64 11.69 6.86
CA GLU A 268 7.68 11.26 5.94
C GLU A 268 8.24 9.95 6.48
N THR A 269 8.20 8.89 5.67
CA THR A 269 8.90 7.67 6.03
C THR A 269 10.38 8.05 6.24
N PRO A 270 10.97 7.87 7.43
CA PRO A 270 12.33 8.33 7.68
C PRO A 270 13.28 7.66 6.68
N ILE A 271 14.02 8.49 5.93
CA ILE A 271 15.01 8.00 4.97
C ILE A 271 16.24 7.54 5.75
N ILE A 272 16.26 6.26 6.11
CA ILE A 272 17.39 5.63 6.79
C ILE A 272 18.30 5.01 5.72
N LEU A 273 19.45 5.65 5.48
CA LEU A 273 20.48 5.13 4.59
C LEU A 273 21.45 4.20 5.33
N ARG A 274 21.85 3.11 4.69
CA ARG A 274 22.99 2.28 5.11
C ARG A 274 24.30 3.04 4.89
N ASP A 275 25.38 2.64 5.55
CA ASP A 275 26.64 3.40 5.48
C ASP A 275 27.21 3.49 4.05
N TYR A 276 27.17 2.40 3.28
CA TYR A 276 27.55 2.45 1.85
C TYR A 276 26.64 3.36 1.01
N GLN A 277 25.37 3.54 1.39
CA GLN A 277 24.45 4.43 0.67
C GLN A 277 24.74 5.90 0.98
N LYS A 278 25.20 6.20 2.20
CA LYS A 278 25.69 7.54 2.57
C LYS A 278 26.94 7.88 1.77
N GLU A 279 27.89 6.95 1.67
CA GLU A 279 29.10 7.07 0.84
C GLU A 279 28.73 7.36 -0.63
N LEU A 280 27.79 6.58 -1.21
CA LEU A 280 27.32 6.81 -2.59
C LEU A 280 26.66 8.17 -2.81
N ALA A 281 26.06 8.77 -1.77
CA ALA A 281 25.37 10.06 -1.87
C ALA A 281 26.31 11.26 -1.69
N GLU A 282 27.40 11.11 -0.94
CA GLU A 282 28.24 12.20 -0.41
C GLU A 282 28.63 13.24 -1.47
N LYS A 283 29.25 12.81 -2.58
CA LYS A 283 29.67 13.71 -3.66
C LYS A 283 28.51 14.44 -4.35
N ALA A 284 27.36 13.78 -4.49
CA ALA A 284 26.18 14.39 -5.07
C ALA A 284 25.54 15.41 -4.10
N LEU A 285 25.61 15.18 -2.79
CA LEU A 285 25.11 16.10 -1.76
C LEU A 285 25.92 17.40 -1.70
N ASP A 286 27.19 17.35 -2.05
CA ASP A 286 28.08 18.53 -2.20
C ASP A 286 27.76 19.39 -3.42
N GLY A 287 26.85 18.92 -4.30
CA GLY A 287 26.46 19.62 -5.51
C GLY A 287 27.34 19.33 -6.72
N THR A 288 28.18 18.29 -6.67
CA THR A 288 28.99 17.87 -7.81
C THR A 288 28.24 16.90 -8.71
N ASN A 289 28.40 17.05 -10.03
CA ASN A 289 27.83 16.10 -11.01
C ASN A 289 28.47 14.72 -10.81
N THR A 290 27.68 13.76 -10.33
CA THR A 290 28.18 12.47 -9.85
C THR A 290 27.48 11.32 -10.57
N ILE A 291 28.24 10.31 -11.02
CA ILE A 291 27.70 9.04 -11.48
C ILE A 291 27.75 8.05 -10.32
N ILE A 292 26.59 7.57 -9.88
CA ILE A 292 26.48 6.58 -8.81
C ILE A 292 26.43 5.18 -9.41
N ALA A 293 27.54 4.46 -9.37
CA ALA A 293 27.63 3.08 -9.83
C ALA A 293 27.46 2.11 -8.65
N ALA A 294 26.35 1.36 -8.63
CA ALA A 294 26.08 0.36 -7.61
C ALA A 294 25.27 -0.84 -8.17
N PRO A 295 25.45 -2.07 -7.65
CA PRO A 295 24.72 -3.26 -8.10
C PRO A 295 23.19 -3.13 -8.02
N THR A 296 22.46 -3.93 -8.81
CA THR A 296 20.99 -3.99 -8.73
C THR A 296 20.55 -4.50 -7.36
N GLY A 297 19.51 -3.91 -6.76
CA GLY A 297 19.07 -4.22 -5.40
C GLY A 297 19.76 -3.44 -4.27
N SER A 298 20.81 -2.67 -4.56
CA SER A 298 21.53 -1.83 -3.57
C SER A 298 20.73 -0.63 -3.02
N GLY A 299 19.49 -0.42 -3.50
CA GLY A 299 18.65 0.68 -3.06
C GLY A 299 18.96 2.05 -3.68
N LYS A 300 19.51 2.09 -4.90
CA LYS A 300 19.80 3.33 -5.66
C LYS A 300 18.66 4.36 -5.65
N THR A 301 17.40 3.93 -5.72
CA THR A 301 16.24 4.83 -5.64
C THR A 301 16.19 5.59 -4.31
N ILE A 302 16.51 4.95 -3.19
CA ILE A 302 16.50 5.62 -1.87
C ILE A 302 17.64 6.63 -1.78
N VAL A 303 18.80 6.31 -2.35
CA VAL A 303 19.94 7.24 -2.50
C VAL A 303 19.53 8.46 -3.33
N ALA A 304 18.85 8.25 -4.46
CA ALA A 304 18.35 9.33 -5.31
C ALA A 304 17.32 10.20 -4.57
N VAL A 305 16.35 9.60 -3.88
CA VAL A 305 15.37 10.31 -3.05
C VAL A 305 16.06 11.17 -1.99
N HIS A 306 17.10 10.66 -1.33
CA HIS A 306 17.86 11.42 -0.34
C HIS A 306 18.56 12.64 -0.96
N ILE A 307 19.18 12.48 -2.13
CA ILE A 307 19.82 13.58 -2.88
C ILE A 307 18.79 14.63 -3.29
N ILE A 308 17.63 14.19 -3.81
CA ILE A 308 16.51 15.06 -4.20
C ILE A 308 16.02 15.88 -3.01
N LYS A 309 15.79 15.22 -1.87
CA LYS A 309 15.35 15.89 -0.63
C LYS A 309 16.34 16.96 -0.20
N ASN A 310 17.62 16.60 -0.07
CA ASN A 310 18.67 17.53 0.34
C ASN A 310 18.83 18.71 -0.63
N HIS A 311 18.72 18.46 -1.94
CA HIS A 311 18.75 19.53 -2.95
C HIS A 311 17.59 20.52 -2.77
N LEU A 312 16.36 20.01 -2.64
CA LEU A 312 15.16 20.83 -2.48
C LEU A 312 15.18 21.62 -1.15
N GLU A 313 15.66 21.00 -0.07
CA GLU A 313 15.83 21.65 1.24
C GLU A 313 16.91 22.74 1.21
N LYS A 314 18.07 22.48 0.58
CA LYS A 314 19.13 23.48 0.38
C LYS A 314 18.65 24.66 -0.48
N CYS A 315 17.89 24.41 -1.54
CA CYS A 315 17.30 25.49 -2.33
C CYS A 315 16.35 26.34 -1.48
N ARG A 316 15.48 25.69 -0.69
CA ARG A 316 14.52 26.36 0.18
C ARG A 316 15.19 27.17 1.29
N SER A 317 16.22 26.63 1.95
CA SER A 317 16.98 27.35 2.99
C SER A 317 17.68 28.60 2.44
N ASN A 318 18.06 28.55 1.16
CA ASN A 318 18.68 29.66 0.44
C ASN A 318 17.65 30.60 -0.24
N GLY A 319 16.36 30.46 0.06
CA GLY A 319 15.29 31.30 -0.48
C GLY A 319 15.02 31.11 -1.98
N ARG A 320 15.43 29.98 -2.57
CA ARG A 320 15.24 29.65 -3.99
C ARG A 320 14.24 28.52 -4.17
N ASN A 321 13.49 28.56 -5.27
CA ASN A 321 12.64 27.44 -5.67
C ASN A 321 13.47 26.36 -6.37
N GLY A 322 13.67 25.23 -5.70
CA GLY A 322 14.31 24.04 -6.29
C GLY A 322 13.34 23.28 -7.19
N LYS A 323 13.84 22.79 -8.33
CA LYS A 323 13.10 21.90 -9.23
C LYS A 323 13.98 20.72 -9.59
N VAL A 324 13.40 19.53 -9.64
CA VAL A 324 14.10 18.29 -9.99
C VAL A 324 13.36 17.59 -11.11
N LEU A 325 14.09 17.22 -12.16
CA LEU A 325 13.60 16.34 -13.22
C LEU A 325 14.15 14.93 -12.99
N PHE A 326 13.28 13.97 -12.68
CA PHE A 326 13.64 12.57 -12.53
C PHE A 326 13.24 11.78 -13.77
N MET A 327 14.23 11.39 -14.59
CA MET A 327 13.98 10.70 -15.85
C MET A 327 13.96 9.18 -15.66
N THR A 328 12.97 8.51 -16.24
CA THR A 328 12.86 7.05 -16.25
C THR A 328 12.69 6.54 -17.68
N PRO A 329 13.11 5.30 -17.99
CA PRO A 329 13.09 4.79 -19.36
C PRO A 329 11.73 4.20 -19.80
N SER A 330 10.73 4.09 -18.90
CA SER A 330 9.39 3.55 -19.22
C SER A 330 8.32 4.04 -18.25
N THR A 331 7.05 4.14 -18.65
CA THR A 331 5.91 4.49 -17.79
C THR A 331 5.71 3.58 -16.58
N VAL A 332 5.98 2.28 -16.71
CA VAL A 332 5.88 1.35 -15.56
C VAL A 332 6.92 1.70 -14.49
N ILE A 333 8.13 2.07 -14.90
CA ILE A 333 9.18 2.56 -14.00
C ILE A 333 8.85 3.97 -13.52
N LEU A 334 8.24 4.82 -14.36
CA LEU A 334 7.75 6.13 -13.93
C LEU A 334 6.77 6.00 -12.77
N ASP A 335 5.77 5.13 -12.90
CA ASP A 335 4.77 4.88 -11.85
C ASP A 335 5.45 4.30 -10.61
N GLN A 336 6.27 3.27 -10.76
CA GLN A 336 6.97 2.64 -9.63
C GLN A 336 7.92 3.60 -8.90
N GLN A 337 8.70 4.39 -9.64
CA GLN A 337 9.63 5.35 -9.04
C GLN A 337 8.89 6.55 -8.48
N SER A 338 7.83 7.04 -9.14
CA SER A 338 7.03 8.15 -8.64
C SER A 338 6.32 7.79 -7.34
N GLU A 339 5.73 6.59 -7.24
CA GLU A 339 5.13 6.07 -6.01
C GLU A 339 6.17 5.95 -4.90
N ARG A 340 7.35 5.39 -5.22
CA ARG A 340 8.44 5.23 -4.25
C ARG A 340 9.03 6.55 -3.77
N ILE A 341 9.18 7.53 -4.67
CA ILE A 341 9.59 8.90 -4.30
C ILE A 341 8.51 9.56 -3.44
N ARG A 342 7.21 9.36 -3.77
CA ARG A 342 6.07 9.85 -2.96
C ARG A 342 6.08 9.27 -1.55
N THR A 343 6.41 7.99 -1.37
CA THR A 343 6.48 7.36 -0.03
C THR A 343 7.47 8.06 0.92
N TYR A 344 8.58 8.58 0.40
CA TYR A 344 9.65 9.17 1.22
C TYR A 344 9.60 10.70 1.29
N LEU A 345 9.21 11.36 0.21
CA LEU A 345 9.11 12.84 0.16
C LEU A 345 7.74 13.35 0.63
N GLY A 346 6.80 12.43 0.90
CA GLY A 346 5.44 12.73 1.32
C GLY A 346 4.70 13.60 0.28
N TYR A 347 3.67 14.31 0.73
CA TYR A 347 2.97 15.28 -0.11
C TYR A 347 3.75 16.61 -0.24
N ARG A 348 4.97 16.73 0.35
CA ARG A 348 5.68 18.01 0.64
C ARG A 348 6.18 18.70 -0.61
N TYR A 349 6.36 17.89 -1.63
CA TYR A 349 6.82 18.29 -2.93
C TYR A 349 5.83 17.76 -3.97
N GLN A 350 5.46 18.59 -4.94
CA GLN A 350 4.60 18.19 -6.04
C GLN A 350 5.35 17.18 -6.92
N ILE A 351 4.86 15.94 -6.98
CA ILE A 351 5.46 14.87 -7.81
C ILE A 351 4.54 14.59 -9.00
N VAL A 352 5.01 15.03 -10.17
CA VAL A 352 4.29 14.98 -11.44
C VAL A 352 4.86 13.87 -12.32
N GLY A 353 4.03 12.88 -12.67
CA GLY A 353 4.35 11.91 -13.72
C GLY A 353 3.85 12.45 -15.06
N MET A 354 4.74 12.57 -16.06
CA MET A 354 4.38 12.98 -17.40
C MET A 354 4.51 11.79 -18.36
N THR A 355 3.46 11.53 -19.14
CA THR A 355 3.43 10.52 -20.22
C THR A 355 2.72 11.10 -21.44
N ALA A 356 2.89 10.47 -22.60
CA ALA A 356 2.38 10.96 -23.89
C ALA A 356 0.84 10.95 -24.02
N SER A 357 0.13 10.29 -23.11
CA SER A 357 -1.35 10.25 -23.04
C SER A 357 -1.80 10.42 -21.60
N LEU A 358 -2.81 11.26 -21.34
CA LEU A 358 -3.35 11.47 -20.00
C LEU A 358 -4.10 10.23 -19.47
N GLY A 359 -4.63 9.38 -20.37
CA GLY A 359 -5.45 8.23 -20.00
C GLY A 359 -6.83 8.62 -19.46
N VAL A 360 -7.67 7.62 -19.15
CA VAL A 360 -9.02 7.82 -18.57
C VAL A 360 -9.21 7.09 -17.23
N GLY A 361 -8.12 6.59 -16.65
CA GLY A 361 -8.14 5.78 -15.43
C GLY A 361 -8.92 4.47 -15.61
N LYS A 362 -9.64 4.06 -14.55
CA LYS A 362 -10.47 2.83 -14.59
C LYS A 362 -11.82 3.03 -15.28
N GLY A 363 -12.21 4.27 -15.57
CA GLY A 363 -13.51 4.63 -16.12
C GLY A 363 -13.81 4.02 -17.49
N SER A 364 -15.09 3.83 -17.77
CA SER A 364 -15.59 3.39 -19.09
C SER A 364 -16.58 4.36 -19.71
N THR A 365 -16.97 5.42 -18.99
CA THR A 365 -17.89 6.46 -19.48
C THR A 365 -17.16 7.78 -19.73
N GLU A 366 -17.81 8.67 -20.49
CA GLU A 366 -17.32 10.04 -20.69
C GLU A 366 -17.20 10.79 -19.36
N SER A 367 -18.19 10.63 -18.46
CA SER A 367 -18.15 11.26 -17.13
C SER A 367 -16.93 10.80 -16.31
N ASP A 368 -16.62 9.50 -16.33
CA ASP A 368 -15.45 8.98 -15.61
C ASP A 368 -14.13 9.49 -16.20
N ALA A 369 -14.06 9.56 -17.53
CA ALA A 369 -12.91 10.10 -18.24
C ALA A 369 -12.69 11.58 -17.91
N VAL A 370 -13.76 12.39 -17.91
CA VAL A 370 -13.73 13.79 -17.48
C VAL A 370 -13.26 13.89 -16.03
N ALA A 371 -13.82 13.09 -15.12
CA ALA A 371 -13.42 13.09 -13.72
C ALA A 371 -11.94 12.73 -13.54
N HIS A 372 -11.43 11.76 -14.31
CA HIS A 372 -10.03 11.37 -14.28
C HIS A 372 -9.10 12.48 -14.78
N VAL A 373 -9.40 13.09 -15.94
CA VAL A 373 -8.59 14.18 -16.50
C VAL A 373 -8.63 15.42 -15.60
N LEU A 374 -9.80 15.76 -15.04
CA LEU A 374 -9.95 16.84 -14.05
C LEU A 374 -9.12 16.57 -12.80
N LYS A 375 -9.17 15.33 -12.28
CA LYS A 375 -8.36 14.90 -11.16
C LYS A 375 -6.87 15.04 -11.48
N LEU A 376 -6.41 14.57 -12.64
CA LEU A 376 -5.03 14.77 -13.08
C LEU A 376 -4.68 16.26 -13.13
N CYS A 377 -5.52 17.10 -13.74
CA CYS A 377 -5.27 18.54 -13.80
C CYS A 377 -5.22 19.17 -12.41
N ALA A 378 -6.07 18.76 -11.47
CA ALA A 378 -6.04 19.21 -10.08
C ALA A 378 -4.72 18.82 -9.39
N ILE A 379 -4.28 17.56 -9.53
CA ILE A 379 -3.00 17.05 -8.99
C ILE A 379 -1.82 17.86 -9.52
N LEU A 380 -1.89 18.23 -10.81
CA LEU A 380 -0.86 18.98 -11.49
C LEU A 380 -0.96 20.50 -11.26
N ASN A 381 -2.01 20.99 -10.58
CA ASN A 381 -2.37 22.41 -10.57
C ASN A 381 -2.36 23.02 -11.99
N CYS A 382 -2.86 22.23 -12.93
CA CYS A 382 -2.85 22.51 -14.36
C CYS A 382 -4.16 23.19 -14.74
N LYS A 383 -4.10 24.50 -14.98
CA LYS A 383 -5.26 25.30 -15.43
C LYS A 383 -5.49 25.20 -16.93
N HIS A 384 -4.48 24.77 -17.68
CA HIS A 384 -4.49 24.75 -19.14
C HIS A 384 -3.79 23.50 -19.67
N ILE A 385 -4.53 22.70 -20.44
CA ILE A 385 -3.95 21.63 -21.24
C ILE A 385 -3.65 22.23 -22.62
N SER A 386 -2.40 22.15 -23.06
CA SER A 386 -2.00 22.64 -24.38
C SER A 386 -1.98 21.49 -25.38
N THR A 387 -2.75 21.63 -26.45
CA THR A 387 -2.84 20.68 -27.57
C THR A 387 -2.69 21.45 -28.89
N VAL A 388 -2.37 20.74 -29.97
CA VAL A 388 -2.27 21.35 -31.30
C VAL A 388 -3.67 21.47 -31.91
N THR A 389 -4.15 22.70 -32.08
CA THR A 389 -5.49 22.97 -32.64
C THR A 389 -5.42 23.71 -33.98
N ARG A 390 -4.54 24.71 -34.08
CA ARG A 390 -4.44 25.59 -35.27
C ARG A 390 -3.62 24.97 -36.40
N ASN A 391 -2.52 24.29 -36.06
CA ASN A 391 -1.56 23.74 -37.01
C ASN A 391 -1.71 22.21 -37.16
N LEU A 392 -2.94 21.70 -37.13
CA LEU A 392 -3.21 20.27 -37.27
C LEU A 392 -2.71 19.71 -38.61
N GLY A 393 -2.78 20.51 -39.68
CA GLY A 393 -2.26 20.11 -41.00
C GLY A 393 -0.75 19.87 -40.99
N GLU A 394 0.02 20.72 -40.30
CA GLU A 394 1.46 20.56 -40.10
C GLU A 394 1.75 19.34 -39.21
N LEU A 395 1.05 19.20 -38.07
CA LEU A 395 1.22 18.05 -37.18
C LEU A 395 0.99 16.71 -37.91
N LYS A 396 -0.04 16.64 -38.77
CA LYS A 396 -0.35 15.43 -39.55
C LYS A 396 0.75 15.05 -40.55
N GLN A 397 1.61 15.98 -40.97
CA GLN A 397 2.78 15.67 -41.80
C GLN A 397 3.88 14.95 -41.01
N PHE A 398 3.96 15.17 -39.69
CA PHE A 398 4.95 14.55 -38.81
C PHE A 398 4.42 13.31 -38.07
N SER A 399 3.11 13.28 -37.82
CA SER A 399 2.40 12.19 -37.14
C SER A 399 1.17 11.80 -37.94
N ALA A 400 1.35 10.85 -38.87
CA ALA A 400 0.25 10.32 -39.67
C ALA A 400 -0.79 9.59 -38.80
N ASP A 401 -2.06 9.69 -39.18
CA ASP A 401 -3.14 8.93 -38.55
C ASP A 401 -2.93 7.43 -38.86
N VAL A 402 -2.63 6.64 -37.83
CA VAL A 402 -2.43 5.19 -37.95
C VAL A 402 -3.79 4.50 -37.83
N CYS A 403 -4.16 3.69 -38.83
CA CYS A 403 -5.40 2.93 -38.77
C CYS A 403 -5.24 1.73 -37.81
N ASP A 404 -6.12 1.63 -36.79
CA ASP A 404 -6.17 0.47 -35.91
C ASP A 404 -7.13 -0.61 -36.46
N GLU A 405 -6.67 -1.85 -36.51
CA GLU A 405 -7.43 -3.02 -36.95
C GLU A 405 -7.33 -4.16 -35.93
N ILE A 406 -8.38 -4.98 -35.83
CA ILE A 406 -8.35 -6.22 -35.04
C ILE A 406 -8.64 -7.40 -35.97
N ARG A 407 -7.72 -8.35 -36.01
CA ARG A 407 -7.82 -9.63 -36.71
C ARG A 407 -8.01 -10.72 -35.67
N PHE A 408 -9.27 -11.13 -35.51
CA PHE A 408 -9.62 -12.28 -34.69
C PHE A 408 -9.51 -13.56 -35.54
N CYS A 409 -8.54 -14.40 -35.22
CA CYS A 409 -8.31 -15.67 -35.91
C CYS A 409 -9.01 -16.77 -35.13
N ASP A 410 -10.21 -17.16 -35.57
CA ASP A 410 -10.95 -18.25 -34.96
C ASP A 410 -10.44 -19.60 -35.47
N ASP A 411 -10.20 -20.53 -34.55
CA ASP A 411 -9.72 -21.89 -34.80
C ASP A 411 -10.67 -22.92 -34.17
N ALA A 412 -11.97 -22.66 -34.26
CA ALA A 412 -13.04 -23.46 -33.66
C ALA A 412 -13.08 -24.95 -34.09
N ASN A 413 -12.33 -25.33 -35.14
CA ASN A 413 -12.38 -26.67 -35.74
C ASN A 413 -11.15 -27.54 -35.45
N ASP A 414 -10.13 -27.06 -34.73
CA ASP A 414 -8.95 -27.89 -34.45
C ASP A 414 -9.17 -28.80 -33.22
N SER A 415 -9.73 -29.98 -33.52
CA SER A 415 -9.95 -31.07 -32.55
C SER A 415 -8.65 -31.57 -31.90
N GLN A 416 -7.53 -31.55 -32.62
CA GLN A 416 -6.22 -31.99 -32.13
C GLN A 416 -5.63 -30.97 -31.16
N ARG A 417 -5.78 -29.69 -31.48
CA ARG A 417 -5.43 -28.55 -30.63
C ARG A 417 -6.19 -28.59 -29.31
N THR A 418 -7.48 -28.90 -29.33
CA THR A 418 -8.30 -29.09 -28.12
C THR A 418 -7.84 -30.30 -27.30
N GLN A 419 -7.47 -31.40 -27.97
CA GLN A 419 -6.96 -32.60 -27.30
C GLN A 419 -5.61 -32.34 -26.60
N PHE A 420 -4.70 -31.60 -27.23
CA PHE A 420 -3.40 -31.23 -26.65
C PHE A 420 -3.56 -30.45 -25.33
N LEU A 421 -4.43 -29.43 -25.30
CA LEU A 421 -4.72 -28.69 -24.07
C LEU A 421 -5.34 -29.56 -22.98
N ARG A 422 -6.27 -30.46 -23.34
CA ARG A 422 -6.88 -31.39 -22.38
C ARG A 422 -5.82 -32.26 -21.73
N LEU A 423 -4.91 -32.84 -22.51
CA LEU A 423 -3.81 -33.65 -21.99
C LEU A 423 -2.89 -32.89 -21.04
N ILE A 424 -2.54 -31.63 -21.35
CA ILE A 424 -1.73 -30.81 -20.43
C ILE A 424 -2.51 -30.53 -19.14
N CYS A 425 -3.78 -30.15 -19.23
CA CYS A 425 -4.61 -29.89 -18.05
C CYS A 425 -4.79 -31.14 -17.18
N ASP A 426 -4.95 -32.32 -17.79
CA ASP A 426 -5.04 -33.59 -17.08
C ASP A 426 -3.73 -33.89 -16.34
N LEU A 427 -2.58 -33.67 -16.99
CA LEU A 427 -1.27 -33.81 -16.36
C LEU A 427 -1.10 -32.83 -15.19
N MET A 428 -1.55 -31.58 -15.34
CA MET A 428 -1.55 -30.60 -14.25
C MET A 428 -2.39 -31.07 -13.06
N ASN A 429 -3.58 -31.63 -13.30
CA ASN A 429 -4.43 -32.18 -12.22
C ASN A 429 -3.74 -33.33 -11.46
N ILE A 430 -2.99 -34.19 -12.17
CA ILE A 430 -2.23 -35.28 -11.55
C ILE A 430 -1.14 -34.74 -10.63
N PHE A 431 -0.36 -33.76 -11.09
CA PHE A 431 0.71 -33.16 -10.30
C PHE A 431 0.18 -32.30 -9.14
N GLU A 432 -0.95 -31.61 -9.31
CA GLU A 432 -1.62 -30.90 -8.22
C GLU A 432 -2.06 -31.84 -7.11
N LYS A 433 -2.66 -32.98 -7.48
CA LYS A 433 -3.04 -34.01 -6.51
C LYS A 433 -1.82 -34.56 -5.80
N HIS A 434 -0.75 -34.87 -6.56
CA HIS A 434 0.50 -35.37 -5.99
C HIS A 434 1.11 -34.40 -4.97
N PHE A 435 1.17 -33.10 -5.31
CA PHE A 435 1.64 -32.06 -4.40
C PHE A 435 0.78 -31.95 -3.14
N ASN A 436 -0.55 -31.98 -3.28
CA ASN A 436 -1.46 -31.93 -2.14
C ASN A 436 -1.30 -33.15 -1.21
N ASP A 437 -1.14 -34.35 -1.77
CA ASP A 437 -0.93 -35.57 -1.00
C ASP A 437 0.40 -35.54 -0.23
N ILE A 438 1.48 -35.02 -0.84
CA ILE A 438 2.76 -34.80 -0.15
C ILE A 438 2.59 -33.81 1.00
N TYR A 439 1.94 -32.67 0.75
CA TYR A 439 1.77 -31.63 1.74
C TYR A 439 0.96 -32.12 2.94
N VAL A 440 -0.21 -32.74 2.71
CA VAL A 440 -1.09 -33.25 3.78
C VAL A 440 -0.41 -34.34 4.60
N LYS A 441 0.36 -35.22 3.96
CA LYS A 441 0.98 -36.37 4.64
C LYS A 441 2.22 -36.01 5.44
N TYR A 442 3.03 -35.06 4.95
CA TYR A 442 4.37 -34.83 5.49
C TYR A 442 4.56 -33.46 6.16
N ALA A 443 3.65 -32.49 6.00
CA ALA A 443 3.74 -31.20 6.68
C ALA A 443 3.39 -31.31 8.17
N ILE A 444 4.27 -30.81 9.04
CA ILE A 444 4.02 -30.76 10.49
C ILE A 444 3.27 -29.45 10.78
N LEU A 445 2.00 -29.56 11.19
CA LEU A 445 1.19 -28.41 11.60
C LEU A 445 1.78 -27.81 12.88
N SER A 446 2.39 -26.62 12.78
CA SER A 446 2.72 -25.82 13.96
C SER A 446 1.43 -25.42 14.68
N SER A 447 1.35 -25.64 15.98
CA SER A 447 0.23 -25.36 16.88
C SER A 447 -0.05 -23.87 17.12
N LYS A 448 0.09 -23.02 16.10
CA LYS A 448 -0.52 -21.68 16.07
C LYS A 448 -1.62 -21.70 15.03
N PRO A 449 -2.90 -21.44 15.41
CA PRO A 449 -3.98 -21.42 14.44
C PRO A 449 -3.74 -20.24 13.50
N THR A 450 -3.30 -20.53 12.29
CA THR A 450 -3.36 -19.57 11.19
C THR A 450 -4.84 -19.36 10.91
N GLN A 451 -5.32 -18.14 11.15
CA GLN A 451 -6.71 -17.75 10.93
C GLN A 451 -7.21 -18.30 9.59
N ARG A 452 -8.28 -19.10 9.63
CA ARG A 452 -9.14 -19.31 8.46
C ARG A 452 -9.70 -17.96 8.07
N VAL A 453 -9.14 -17.35 7.03
CA VAL A 453 -9.80 -16.22 6.40
C VAL A 453 -11.00 -16.80 5.67
N ALA A 454 -12.19 -16.46 6.16
CA ALA A 454 -13.45 -16.73 5.49
C ALA A 454 -13.35 -16.29 4.02
N GLU A 455 -14.00 -17.04 3.13
CA GLU A 455 -14.29 -16.61 1.77
C GLU A 455 -15.04 -15.26 1.84
N SER A 456 -14.30 -14.17 1.79
CA SER A 456 -14.86 -12.83 1.77
C SER A 456 -15.28 -12.51 0.35
N ASN A 457 -16.57 -12.19 0.22
CA ASN A 457 -17.27 -11.68 -0.94
C ASN A 457 -16.62 -10.38 -1.46
N PHE A 458 -15.46 -10.48 -2.11
CA PHE A 458 -14.89 -9.38 -2.86
C PHE A 458 -15.55 -9.28 -4.25
N PRO A 459 -16.00 -8.09 -4.67
CA PRO A 459 -16.42 -7.86 -6.05
C PRO A 459 -15.31 -8.29 -7.03
N LEU A 460 -15.71 -8.82 -8.19
CA LEU A 460 -14.82 -9.38 -9.23
C LEU A 460 -13.69 -8.43 -9.68
N GLU A 461 -13.83 -7.13 -9.41
CA GLU A 461 -13.02 -6.04 -9.99
C GLU A 461 -11.89 -5.54 -9.07
N GLU A 462 -11.81 -5.98 -7.81
CA GLU A 462 -10.82 -5.51 -6.82
C GLU A 462 -9.76 -6.55 -6.39
N ARG A 463 -9.58 -7.63 -7.15
CA ARG A 463 -8.56 -8.64 -6.81
C ARG A 463 -7.14 -8.07 -7.04
N PRO A 464 -6.21 -8.16 -6.07
CA PRO A 464 -4.83 -7.73 -6.27
C PRO A 464 -4.15 -8.56 -7.38
N VAL A 465 -3.32 -7.91 -8.20
CA VAL A 465 -2.56 -8.52 -9.33
C VAL A 465 -1.62 -9.65 -8.84
N TYR A 466 -1.23 -9.60 -7.56
CA TYR A 466 -0.51 -10.67 -6.86
C TYR A 466 -1.26 -11.04 -5.59
N ARG A 467 -1.78 -12.26 -5.53
CA ARG A 467 -2.37 -12.82 -4.31
C ARG A 467 -1.24 -13.42 -3.48
N THR A 468 -0.88 -12.77 -2.37
CA THR A 468 0.01 -13.38 -1.37
C THR A 468 -0.80 -14.36 -0.53
N TYR A 469 -0.56 -15.65 -0.69
CA TYR A 469 -1.13 -16.66 0.20
C TYR A 469 -0.24 -16.75 1.43
N THR A 470 -0.86 -16.62 2.61
CA THR A 470 -0.21 -16.73 3.93
C THR A 470 -0.25 -18.14 4.49
N SER A 471 -0.95 -19.05 3.80
CA SER A 471 -1.11 -20.46 4.16
C SER A 471 -1.36 -21.30 2.89
N PHE A 472 -1.24 -22.62 3.04
CA PHE A 472 -1.56 -23.57 1.99
C PHE A 472 -2.99 -23.39 1.47
N SER A 473 -3.17 -23.42 0.15
CA SER A 473 -4.49 -23.36 -0.48
C SER A 473 -4.60 -24.33 -1.65
N SER A 474 -5.82 -24.74 -1.99
CA SER A 474 -6.09 -25.50 -3.21
C SER A 474 -5.76 -24.68 -4.47
N ALA A 475 -5.44 -25.40 -5.55
CA ALA A 475 -5.13 -24.82 -6.84
C ALA A 475 -6.37 -24.15 -7.47
N PRO A 476 -6.22 -23.01 -8.17
CA PRO A 476 -7.31 -22.39 -8.93
C PRO A 476 -7.84 -23.32 -10.04
N GLY A 477 -9.14 -23.26 -10.34
CA GLY A 477 -9.76 -24.10 -11.37
C GLY A 477 -9.33 -23.77 -12.80
N GLU A 478 -9.17 -22.49 -13.14
CA GLU A 478 -8.74 -22.04 -14.48
C GLU A 478 -7.21 -22.17 -14.64
N LYS A 479 -6.72 -23.27 -15.23
CA LYS A 479 -5.29 -23.57 -15.35
C LYS A 479 -4.50 -22.53 -16.16
N ALA A 480 -5.12 -21.99 -17.21
CA ALA A 480 -4.50 -21.00 -18.11
C ALA A 480 -4.57 -19.55 -17.59
N SER A 481 -4.87 -19.35 -16.30
CA SER A 481 -5.04 -18.02 -15.70
C SER A 481 -3.78 -17.53 -14.99
N GLN A 482 -3.61 -16.20 -14.90
CA GLN A 482 -2.49 -15.62 -14.15
C GLN A 482 -2.57 -15.94 -12.64
N SER A 483 -3.78 -16.14 -12.09
CA SER A 483 -3.97 -16.55 -10.70
C SER A 483 -3.40 -17.94 -10.43
N TYR A 484 -3.45 -18.85 -11.41
CA TYR A 484 -2.83 -20.17 -11.31
C TYR A 484 -1.30 -20.08 -11.21
N LEU A 485 -0.66 -19.32 -12.11
CA LEU A 485 0.80 -19.10 -12.04
C LEU A 485 1.22 -18.43 -10.73
N ASN A 486 0.45 -17.47 -10.25
CA ASN A 486 0.68 -16.82 -8.96
C ASN A 486 0.59 -17.83 -7.81
N TRP A 487 -0.39 -18.75 -7.85
CA TRP A 487 -0.52 -19.83 -6.86
C TRP A 487 0.70 -20.75 -6.87
N VAL A 488 1.12 -21.26 -8.04
CA VAL A 488 2.32 -22.13 -8.16
C VAL A 488 3.56 -21.41 -7.64
N SER A 489 3.80 -20.17 -8.11
CA SER A 489 4.98 -19.37 -7.75
C SER A 489 5.05 -19.09 -6.25
N ASN A 490 3.91 -18.80 -5.62
CA ASN A 490 3.86 -18.52 -4.19
C ASN A 490 4.10 -19.78 -3.35
N HIS A 491 3.55 -20.92 -3.78
CA HIS A 491 3.79 -22.20 -3.11
C HIS A 491 5.25 -22.62 -3.22
N LEU A 492 5.86 -22.42 -4.38
CA LEU A 492 7.26 -22.79 -4.65
C LEU A 492 8.25 -21.91 -3.87
N ARG A 493 8.02 -20.59 -3.81
CA ARG A 493 8.99 -19.63 -3.25
C ARG A 493 8.78 -19.28 -1.78
N ARG A 494 7.60 -19.56 -1.21
CA ARG A 494 7.27 -19.18 0.17
C ARG A 494 6.73 -20.35 0.98
N ILE A 495 5.63 -20.96 0.54
CA ILE A 495 4.96 -22.00 1.34
C ILE A 495 5.87 -23.20 1.58
N VAL A 496 6.42 -23.83 0.52
CA VAL A 496 7.29 -25.00 0.67
C VAL A 496 8.59 -24.67 1.42
N PRO A 497 9.29 -23.54 1.17
CA PRO A 497 10.45 -23.16 1.96
C PRO A 497 10.19 -22.93 3.45
N GLU A 498 9.06 -22.30 3.81
CA GLU A 498 8.67 -21.94 5.18
C GLU A 498 8.01 -23.11 5.96
N THR A 499 7.50 -24.13 5.25
CA THR A 499 6.85 -25.29 5.88
C THR A 499 7.89 -26.25 6.47
N VAL A 500 7.64 -26.70 7.71
CA VAL A 500 8.41 -27.77 8.33
C VAL A 500 7.87 -29.12 7.85
N PHE A 501 8.67 -29.82 7.05
CA PHE A 501 8.38 -31.17 6.61
C PHE A 501 8.95 -32.19 7.61
N SER A 502 8.27 -33.31 7.76
CA SER A 502 8.72 -34.44 8.57
C SER A 502 9.91 -35.19 7.97
N ASP A 503 10.15 -35.02 6.68
CA ASP A 503 11.25 -35.63 5.93
C ASP A 503 11.79 -34.63 4.89
N ASP A 504 13.11 -34.48 4.81
CA ASP A 504 13.76 -33.62 3.81
C ASP A 504 13.46 -34.09 2.38
N VAL A 505 13.24 -35.41 2.18
CA VAL A 505 12.82 -35.96 0.88
C VAL A 505 11.45 -35.42 0.47
N ALA A 506 10.51 -35.27 1.39
CA ALA A 506 9.17 -34.76 1.09
C ALA A 506 9.20 -33.31 0.58
N LYS A 507 10.12 -32.49 1.10
CA LYS A 507 10.34 -31.13 0.62
C LYS A 507 10.82 -31.12 -0.82
N THR A 508 11.79 -31.97 -1.16
CA THR A 508 12.28 -32.11 -2.54
C THR A 508 11.18 -32.56 -3.51
N LEU A 509 10.35 -33.54 -3.11
CA LEU A 509 9.22 -34.00 -3.92
C LEU A 509 8.18 -32.88 -4.16
N ALA A 510 7.88 -32.09 -3.13
CA ALA A 510 6.95 -30.97 -3.24
C ALA A 510 7.48 -29.86 -4.17
N THR A 511 8.78 -29.54 -4.07
CA THR A 511 9.44 -28.59 -4.97
C THR A 511 9.41 -29.08 -6.42
N GLU A 512 9.76 -30.34 -6.68
CA GLU A 512 9.73 -30.92 -8.03
C GLU A 512 8.33 -30.85 -8.65
N ALA A 513 7.29 -31.23 -7.89
CA ALA A 513 5.91 -31.18 -8.39
C ALA A 513 5.49 -29.76 -8.80
N LEU A 514 5.82 -28.74 -7.99
CA LEU A 514 5.50 -27.34 -8.29
C LEU A 514 6.30 -26.79 -9.47
N GLU A 515 7.57 -27.16 -9.62
CA GLU A 515 8.37 -26.78 -10.78
C GLU A 515 7.80 -27.35 -12.08
N ILE A 516 7.35 -28.62 -12.07
CA ILE A 516 6.70 -29.24 -13.22
C ILE A 516 5.37 -28.54 -13.53
N LEU A 517 4.58 -28.18 -12.51
CA LEU A 517 3.36 -27.40 -12.70
C LEU A 517 3.62 -26.02 -13.31
N GLU A 518 4.71 -25.35 -12.92
CA GLU A 518 5.13 -24.09 -13.55
C GLU A 518 5.44 -24.31 -15.04
N ASP A 519 6.19 -25.36 -15.39
CA ASP A 519 6.53 -25.65 -16.78
C ASP A 519 5.34 -26.06 -17.63
N LEU A 520 4.40 -26.83 -17.08
CA LEU A 520 3.13 -27.15 -17.74
C LEU A 520 2.33 -25.88 -18.01
N TYR A 521 2.25 -24.96 -17.05
CA TYR A 521 1.62 -23.66 -17.26
C TYR A 521 2.31 -22.88 -18.39
N ARG A 522 3.65 -22.81 -18.40
CA ARG A 522 4.42 -22.14 -19.46
C ARG A 522 4.21 -22.80 -20.82
N SER A 523 3.97 -24.11 -20.87
CA SER A 523 3.66 -24.82 -22.12
C SER A 523 2.29 -24.41 -22.68
N ILE A 524 1.29 -24.14 -21.83
CA ILE A 524 0.01 -23.57 -22.25
C ILE A 524 0.21 -22.16 -22.82
N GLU A 525 1.01 -21.31 -22.16
CA GLU A 525 1.35 -19.97 -22.71
C GLU A 525 2.01 -20.08 -24.09
N MET A 526 2.98 -20.99 -24.25
CA MET A 526 3.66 -21.23 -25.52
C MET A 526 2.68 -21.69 -26.60
N TYR A 527 1.77 -22.59 -26.25
CA TYR A 527 0.74 -23.07 -27.17
C TYR A 527 -0.27 -21.97 -27.57
N GLN A 528 -0.60 -21.05 -26.67
CA GLN A 528 -1.49 -19.93 -26.99
C GLN A 528 -0.86 -18.98 -28.00
N ASP A 529 0.46 -18.84 -27.98
CA ASP A 529 1.20 -17.99 -28.90
C ASP A 529 1.69 -18.75 -30.14
N PHE A 530 1.88 -20.06 -30.11
CA PHE A 530 2.52 -20.86 -31.17
C PHE A 530 1.81 -22.20 -31.42
N SER A 531 2.46 -23.14 -32.10
CA SER A 531 1.88 -24.45 -32.40
C SER A 531 2.01 -25.43 -31.22
N SER A 532 1.25 -26.53 -31.26
CA SER A 532 1.39 -27.61 -30.26
C SER A 532 2.77 -28.27 -30.33
N MET A 533 3.39 -28.30 -31.52
CA MET A 533 4.76 -28.78 -31.70
C MET A 533 5.78 -27.94 -30.90
N GLU A 534 5.71 -26.60 -31.00
CA GLU A 534 6.65 -25.72 -30.28
C GLU A 534 6.43 -25.77 -28.75
N SER A 535 5.18 -25.89 -28.32
CA SER A 535 4.85 -26.12 -26.91
C SER A 535 5.44 -27.44 -26.38
N LEU A 536 5.34 -28.52 -27.16
CA LEU A 536 5.91 -29.82 -26.79
C LEU A 536 7.44 -29.79 -26.76
N LYS A 537 8.10 -29.18 -27.75
CA LYS A 537 9.57 -29.01 -27.75
C LYS A 537 10.06 -28.26 -26.52
N PHE A 538 9.35 -27.20 -26.13
CA PHE A 538 9.64 -26.45 -24.92
C PHE A 538 9.58 -27.35 -23.67
N LEU A 539 8.50 -28.13 -23.54
CA LEU A 539 8.30 -29.00 -22.39
C LEU A 539 9.33 -30.15 -22.36
N GLN A 540 9.65 -30.75 -23.50
CA GLN A 540 10.71 -31.76 -23.64
C GLN A 540 12.06 -31.23 -23.17
N SER A 541 12.48 -30.05 -23.65
CA SER A 541 13.73 -29.42 -23.23
C SER A 541 13.79 -29.21 -21.70
N ARG A 542 12.67 -28.84 -21.07
CA ARG A 542 12.58 -28.65 -19.60
C ARG A 542 12.70 -29.96 -18.82
N MET A 543 12.14 -31.03 -19.36
CA MET A 543 12.20 -32.36 -18.75
C MET A 543 13.57 -33.00 -18.93
N ASP A 544 14.21 -32.78 -20.09
CA ASP A 544 15.57 -33.23 -20.38
C ASP A 544 16.60 -32.54 -19.48
N GLU A 545 16.48 -31.23 -19.27
CA GLU A 545 17.30 -30.45 -18.31
C GLU A 545 17.27 -31.05 -16.89
N ARG A 546 16.15 -31.69 -16.50
CA ARG A 546 15.94 -32.28 -15.17
C ARG A 546 16.05 -33.80 -15.13
N ASN A 547 16.35 -34.47 -16.24
CA ASN A 547 16.16 -35.93 -16.36
C ASN A 547 16.88 -36.75 -15.27
N SER A 548 18.06 -36.29 -14.85
CA SER A 548 18.85 -36.91 -13.77
C SER A 548 18.24 -36.75 -12.37
N SER A 549 17.46 -35.70 -12.13
CA SER A 549 16.85 -35.39 -10.83
C SER A 549 15.37 -35.77 -10.73
N LEU A 550 14.71 -36.11 -11.84
CA LEU A 550 13.28 -36.48 -11.84
C LEU A 550 13.01 -37.74 -11.02
N THR A 551 11.96 -37.67 -10.21
CA THR A 551 11.42 -38.82 -9.47
C THR A 551 10.83 -39.88 -10.39
N ALA A 552 10.71 -41.11 -9.88
CA ALA A 552 10.07 -42.20 -10.60
C ALA A 552 8.60 -41.89 -10.95
N PHE A 553 7.90 -41.15 -10.07
CA PHE A 553 6.53 -40.67 -10.32
C PHE A 553 6.49 -39.74 -11.54
N SER A 554 7.30 -38.69 -11.54
CA SER A 554 7.34 -37.71 -12.63
C SER A 554 7.77 -38.34 -13.94
N ARG A 555 8.78 -39.22 -13.93
CA ARG A 555 9.26 -39.92 -15.14
C ARG A 555 8.18 -40.81 -15.76
N ARG A 556 7.40 -41.51 -14.94
CA ARG A 556 6.30 -42.37 -15.40
C ARG A 556 5.25 -41.55 -16.16
N TYR A 557 4.68 -40.53 -15.51
CA TYR A 557 3.62 -39.72 -16.12
C TYR A 557 4.12 -38.90 -17.30
N TRP A 558 5.36 -38.41 -17.26
CA TRP A 558 5.97 -37.75 -18.41
C TRP A 558 6.08 -38.66 -19.63
N THR A 559 6.54 -39.90 -19.45
CA THR A 559 6.68 -40.86 -20.57
C THR A 559 5.33 -41.16 -21.20
N GLU A 560 4.31 -41.41 -20.37
CA GLU A 560 2.94 -41.70 -20.81
C GLU A 560 2.31 -40.52 -21.57
N TYR A 561 2.40 -39.30 -21.02
CA TYR A 561 1.80 -38.11 -21.63
C TYR A 561 2.61 -37.57 -22.81
N SER A 562 3.94 -37.68 -22.80
CA SER A 562 4.78 -37.24 -23.93
C SER A 562 4.45 -38.01 -25.21
N GLU A 563 4.18 -39.30 -25.12
CA GLU A 563 3.76 -40.09 -26.28
C GLU A 563 2.38 -39.62 -26.80
N GLN A 564 1.43 -39.36 -25.91
CA GLN A 564 0.10 -38.87 -26.29
C GLN A 564 0.15 -37.46 -26.89
N LEU A 565 0.93 -36.55 -26.28
CA LEU A 565 1.12 -35.19 -26.77
C LEU A 565 1.80 -35.17 -28.15
N SER A 566 2.70 -36.13 -28.43
CA SER A 566 3.34 -36.24 -29.75
C SER A 566 2.36 -36.59 -30.88
N LYS A 567 1.23 -37.24 -30.55
CA LYS A 567 0.18 -37.60 -31.51
C LYS A 567 -0.75 -36.42 -31.85
N CYS A 568 -0.71 -35.33 -31.06
CA CYS A 568 -1.54 -34.14 -31.22
C CYS A 568 -0.77 -32.94 -31.84
N GLN A 569 0.29 -33.22 -32.60
CA GLN A 569 1.14 -32.18 -33.20
C GLN A 569 0.47 -31.56 -34.43
N SER A 570 0.23 -30.25 -34.38
CA SER A 570 -0.07 -29.42 -35.55
C SER A 570 1.14 -28.54 -35.84
N SER A 571 1.52 -28.42 -37.11
CA SER A 571 2.68 -27.64 -37.55
C SER A 571 2.32 -26.17 -37.79
N GLU A 572 1.10 -25.88 -38.21
CA GLU A 572 0.67 -24.54 -38.58
C GLU A 572 -0.13 -23.88 -37.46
N ASN A 573 0.23 -22.65 -37.13
CA ASN A 573 -0.52 -21.80 -36.22
C ASN A 573 -1.18 -20.68 -37.03
N ILE A 574 -2.50 -20.53 -36.86
CA ILE A 574 -3.32 -19.55 -37.60
C ILE A 574 -2.86 -18.09 -37.42
N LEU A 575 -2.33 -17.75 -36.24
CA LEU A 575 -1.80 -16.40 -35.96
C LEU A 575 -0.51 -16.17 -36.75
N ILE A 576 0.36 -17.17 -36.87
CA ILE A 576 1.60 -17.06 -37.66
C ILE A 576 1.25 -16.93 -39.14
N ALA A 577 0.30 -17.72 -39.63
CA ALA A 577 -0.17 -17.62 -41.02
C ALA A 577 -0.72 -16.22 -41.33
N GLU A 578 -1.51 -15.64 -40.42
CA GLU A 578 -2.00 -14.26 -40.57
C GLU A 578 -0.87 -13.23 -40.50
N VAL A 579 0.13 -13.39 -39.62
CA VAL A 579 1.31 -12.52 -39.57
C VAL A 579 2.07 -12.58 -40.90
N VAL A 580 2.35 -13.78 -41.43
CA VAL A 580 3.05 -13.97 -42.70
C VAL A 580 2.30 -13.28 -43.84
N LYS A 581 0.98 -13.49 -43.91
CA LYS A 581 0.12 -12.82 -44.88
C LYS A 581 0.24 -11.29 -44.80
N GLN A 582 0.14 -10.71 -43.60
CA GLN A 582 0.27 -9.26 -43.42
C GLN A 582 1.67 -8.73 -43.78
N LEU A 583 2.74 -9.52 -43.58
CA LEU A 583 4.09 -9.11 -43.98
C LEU A 583 4.27 -9.15 -45.50
N LEU A 584 3.75 -10.18 -46.18
CA LEU A 584 3.85 -10.35 -47.64
C LEU A 584 3.02 -9.32 -48.42
N ASP A 585 1.83 -8.99 -47.91
CA ASP A 585 0.92 -8.00 -48.51
C ASP A 585 1.54 -6.58 -48.56
N ASN A 586 2.60 -6.30 -47.79
CA ASN A 586 3.25 -4.99 -47.69
C ASN A 586 4.71 -5.01 -48.18
N SER A 587 5.03 -5.62 -49.32
CA SER A 587 6.39 -5.86 -49.81
C SER A 587 7.09 -4.68 -50.54
N SER A 588 6.81 -3.43 -50.16
CA SER A 588 7.53 -2.28 -50.75
C SER A 588 9.00 -2.21 -50.28
N MET A 589 9.89 -1.61 -51.08
CA MET A 589 11.32 -1.46 -50.73
C MET A 589 11.56 -0.71 -49.40
N ASP A 590 10.67 0.22 -49.05
CA ASP A 590 10.72 1.02 -47.83
C ASP A 590 9.95 0.40 -46.65
N PHE A 591 9.39 -0.80 -46.82
CA PHE A 591 8.58 -1.43 -45.80
C PHE A 591 9.35 -1.75 -44.53
N ARG A 592 8.81 -1.28 -43.40
CA ARG A 592 9.29 -1.63 -42.06
C ARG A 592 8.13 -2.06 -41.17
N ALA A 593 8.30 -3.18 -40.49
CA ALA A 593 7.33 -3.71 -39.54
C ALA A 593 7.94 -3.92 -38.16
N ILE A 594 7.13 -3.70 -37.13
CA ILE A 594 7.44 -4.09 -35.75
C ILE A 594 6.33 -4.98 -35.21
N ILE A 595 6.71 -6.11 -34.62
CA ILE A 595 5.81 -7.13 -34.08
C ILE A 595 6.02 -7.18 -32.57
N PHE A 596 5.03 -6.71 -31.81
CA PHE A 596 5.04 -6.75 -30.36
C PHE A 596 4.51 -8.09 -29.85
N ILE A 597 5.29 -8.77 -29.01
CA ILE A 597 4.92 -10.01 -28.34
C ILE A 597 5.20 -9.91 -26.83
N ARG A 598 4.39 -10.60 -26.02
CA ARG A 598 4.41 -10.47 -24.56
C ARG A 598 5.72 -10.95 -23.92
N THR A 599 6.24 -12.10 -24.35
CA THR A 599 7.33 -12.80 -23.64
C THR A 599 8.65 -12.75 -24.42
N ARG A 600 9.77 -12.73 -23.68
CA ARG A 600 11.12 -12.71 -24.28
C ARG A 600 11.43 -13.98 -25.04
N ARG A 601 11.04 -15.14 -24.48
CA ARG A 601 11.15 -16.44 -25.17
C ARG A 601 10.30 -16.47 -26.43
N GLY A 602 9.06 -15.97 -26.35
CA GLY A 602 8.18 -15.85 -27.51
C GLY A 602 8.79 -14.99 -28.62
N ALA A 603 9.46 -13.89 -28.29
CA ALA A 603 10.12 -13.06 -29.29
C ALA A 603 11.20 -13.83 -30.09
N VAL A 604 12.00 -14.64 -29.41
CA VAL A 604 13.03 -15.49 -30.04
C VAL A 604 12.41 -16.61 -30.88
N VAL A 605 11.40 -17.31 -30.34
CA VAL A 605 10.70 -18.39 -31.07
C VAL A 605 10.02 -17.82 -32.31
N LEU A 606 9.29 -16.71 -32.18
CA LEU A 606 8.63 -16.07 -33.31
C LEU A 606 9.62 -15.62 -34.38
N SER A 607 10.74 -14.98 -34.01
CA SER A 607 11.75 -14.59 -34.99
C SER A 607 12.35 -15.78 -35.74
N ASN A 608 12.58 -16.90 -35.05
CA ASN A 608 13.11 -18.11 -35.67
C ASN A 608 12.10 -18.76 -36.63
N LEU A 609 10.82 -18.81 -36.23
CA LEU A 609 9.74 -19.33 -37.07
C LEU A 609 9.53 -18.47 -38.32
N LEU A 610 9.56 -17.15 -38.19
CA LEU A 610 9.41 -16.26 -39.34
C LEU A 610 10.61 -16.32 -40.30
N ASN A 611 11.85 -16.40 -39.78
CA ASN A 611 13.05 -16.55 -40.62
C ASN A 611 13.15 -17.92 -41.30
N SER A 612 12.48 -18.95 -40.78
CA SER A 612 12.42 -20.28 -41.39
C SER A 612 11.20 -20.48 -42.31
N HIS A 613 10.28 -19.52 -42.37
CA HIS A 613 9.08 -19.64 -43.20
C HIS A 613 9.41 -19.49 -44.69
N PRO A 614 9.03 -20.45 -45.56
CA PRO A 614 9.46 -20.49 -46.96
C PRO A 614 9.09 -19.21 -47.73
N ASP A 615 7.88 -18.70 -47.54
CA ASP A 615 7.41 -17.50 -48.26
C ASP A 615 8.17 -16.21 -47.87
N LEU A 616 8.57 -16.08 -46.60
CA LEU A 616 9.32 -14.92 -46.13
C LEU A 616 10.78 -14.98 -46.59
N VAL A 617 11.35 -16.18 -46.62
CA VAL A 617 12.68 -16.43 -47.19
C VAL A 617 12.68 -16.11 -48.69
N ALA A 618 11.65 -16.53 -49.43
CA ALA A 618 11.49 -16.20 -50.84
C ALA A 618 11.34 -14.68 -51.08
N ALA A 619 10.69 -13.97 -50.17
CA ALA A 619 10.57 -12.51 -50.20
C ALA A 619 11.83 -11.77 -49.72
N ASN A 620 12.89 -12.49 -49.31
CA ASN A 620 14.13 -11.95 -48.73
C ASN A 620 13.87 -11.00 -47.54
N LEU A 621 12.89 -11.34 -46.69
CA LEU A 621 12.55 -10.59 -45.49
C LEU A 621 13.28 -11.16 -44.28
N GLN A 622 14.28 -10.43 -43.80
CA GLN A 622 14.99 -10.78 -42.57
C GLN A 622 14.25 -10.22 -41.35
N VAL A 623 14.09 -11.09 -40.33
CA VAL A 623 13.44 -10.77 -39.06
C VAL A 623 14.46 -10.78 -37.94
N GLU A 624 14.53 -9.70 -37.17
CA GLU A 624 15.36 -9.64 -35.95
C GLU A 624 14.50 -9.60 -34.69
N CYS A 625 15.11 -9.92 -33.54
CA CYS A 625 14.47 -9.88 -32.23
C CYS A 625 15.14 -8.86 -31.31
N ILE A 626 14.33 -8.08 -30.55
CA ILE A 626 14.77 -7.24 -29.44
C ILE A 626 13.96 -7.55 -28.17
N ALA A 627 14.66 -7.91 -27.10
CA ALA A 627 14.05 -8.24 -25.82
C ALA A 627 14.87 -7.66 -24.66
N GLY A 628 14.23 -7.47 -23.50
CA GLY A 628 14.90 -6.88 -22.34
C GLY A 628 16.01 -7.77 -21.75
N ALA A 629 16.98 -7.17 -21.07
CA ALA A 629 18.06 -7.88 -20.38
C ALA A 629 17.57 -8.59 -19.08
N ILE A 630 18.06 -9.81 -18.80
CA ILE A 630 17.81 -10.55 -17.54
C ILE A 630 19.12 -10.67 -16.75
N LEU A 631 19.05 -10.51 -15.43
CA LEU A 631 20.06 -10.99 -14.47
C LEU A 631 19.54 -12.29 -13.85
N SER A 632 20.25 -13.41 -14.03
CA SER A 632 19.97 -14.67 -13.34
C SER A 632 21.27 -15.28 -12.81
N ASN A 633 21.30 -15.65 -11.52
CA ASN A 633 22.42 -16.30 -10.82
C ASN A 633 23.77 -15.57 -10.87
N GLY A 634 23.80 -14.24 -10.81
CA GLY A 634 25.05 -13.47 -10.80
C GLY A 634 25.85 -13.52 -12.11
N ILE A 635 25.40 -14.32 -13.09
CA ILE A 635 25.91 -14.34 -14.45
C ILE A 635 25.07 -13.35 -15.25
N PHE A 636 25.74 -12.33 -15.77
CA PHE A 636 25.19 -11.44 -16.77
C PHE A 636 24.98 -12.26 -18.05
N VAL A 637 23.81 -12.88 -18.22
CA VAL A 637 23.44 -13.44 -19.53
C VAL A 637 23.09 -12.26 -20.42
N TRP A 638 24.11 -11.77 -21.12
CA TRP A 638 24.00 -10.82 -22.21
C TRP A 638 23.14 -11.46 -23.32
N PHE A 639 21.80 -11.33 -23.25
CA PHE A 639 20.97 -11.28 -24.45
C PHE A 639 21.24 -9.93 -25.13
N PHE A 640 22.48 -9.73 -25.56
CA PHE A 640 22.93 -8.49 -26.16
C PHE A 640 22.67 -8.56 -27.66
N PHE A 641 21.52 -8.04 -28.03
CA PHE A 641 21.25 -7.61 -29.40
C PHE A 641 20.62 -6.21 -29.40
N SER A 642 20.80 -5.42 -28.33
CA SER A 642 20.06 -4.16 -28.17
C SER A 642 20.66 -2.96 -28.91
N CYS A 643 21.97 -2.94 -29.18
CA CYS A 643 22.60 -1.76 -29.83
C CYS A 643 22.86 -1.96 -31.33
N SER A 644 23.29 -3.15 -31.77
CA SER A 644 23.62 -3.41 -33.18
C SER A 644 22.37 -3.51 -34.06
N ASN A 645 21.33 -4.22 -33.61
CA ASN A 645 20.13 -4.52 -34.39
C ASN A 645 19.23 -3.30 -34.60
N HIS A 646 19.13 -2.42 -33.60
CA HIS A 646 18.40 -1.15 -33.75
C HIS A 646 19.04 -0.26 -34.82
N PHE A 647 20.37 -0.25 -34.90
CA PHE A 647 21.10 0.47 -35.93
C PHE A 647 20.85 -0.14 -37.32
N LEU A 648 20.89 -1.47 -37.45
CA LEU A 648 20.57 -2.19 -38.71
C LEU A 648 19.13 -1.94 -39.17
N PHE A 649 18.18 -1.91 -38.24
CA PHE A 649 16.78 -1.57 -38.51
C PHE A 649 16.60 -0.10 -38.92
N ARG A 650 17.39 0.82 -38.36
CA ARG A 650 17.39 2.24 -38.74
C ARG A 650 17.97 2.46 -40.13
N GLU A 651 19.08 1.80 -40.45
CA GLU A 651 19.71 1.83 -41.77
C GLU A 651 18.90 1.10 -42.85
N GLY A 652 17.85 0.36 -42.48
CA GLY A 652 16.97 -0.36 -43.43
C GLY A 652 17.53 -1.70 -43.91
N LYS A 653 18.59 -2.19 -43.28
CA LYS A 653 19.14 -3.55 -43.52
C LYS A 653 18.19 -4.62 -43.01
N THR A 654 17.52 -4.34 -41.90
CA THR A 654 16.51 -5.21 -41.30
C THR A 654 15.13 -4.57 -41.45
N ARG A 655 14.17 -5.31 -41.99
CA ARG A 655 12.83 -4.80 -42.33
C ARG A 655 11.76 -5.15 -41.30
N VAL A 656 11.95 -6.25 -40.55
CA VAL A 656 10.97 -6.71 -39.55
C VAL A 656 11.66 -6.89 -38.21
N LEU A 657 11.07 -6.33 -37.15
CA LEU A 657 11.58 -6.43 -35.79
C LEU A 657 10.52 -7.05 -34.87
N VAL A 658 10.85 -8.17 -34.23
CA VAL A 658 10.04 -8.76 -33.16
C VAL A 658 10.51 -8.19 -31.82
N ALA A 659 9.63 -7.55 -31.07
CA ALA A 659 9.97 -6.84 -29.85
C ALA A 659 9.06 -7.22 -28.68
N THR A 660 9.62 -7.22 -27.47
CA THR A 660 8.79 -7.13 -26.25
C THR A 660 8.45 -5.67 -25.93
N SER A 661 7.80 -5.41 -24.79
CA SER A 661 7.48 -4.05 -24.31
C SER A 661 8.68 -3.09 -24.16
N VAL A 662 9.91 -3.56 -24.36
CA VAL A 662 11.12 -2.72 -24.43
C VAL A 662 11.05 -1.71 -25.58
N ALA A 663 10.33 -2.05 -26.65
CA ALA A 663 10.10 -1.12 -27.76
C ALA A 663 8.83 -0.27 -27.59
N ASP A 664 8.08 -0.40 -26.49
CA ASP A 664 6.90 0.44 -26.23
C ASP A 664 7.34 1.91 -26.10
N GLU A 665 8.41 2.19 -25.34
CA GLU A 665 8.86 3.55 -25.00
C GLU A 665 10.38 3.75 -25.16
N GLY A 666 10.81 5.01 -25.32
CA GLY A 666 12.20 5.44 -25.12
C GLY A 666 13.23 5.03 -26.18
N LEU A 667 13.00 3.98 -26.96
CA LEU A 667 13.91 3.56 -28.03
C LEU A 667 13.59 4.31 -29.35
N ASP A 668 14.59 4.94 -29.98
CA ASP A 668 14.44 5.75 -31.21
C ASP A 668 14.29 4.87 -32.47
N VAL A 669 13.24 4.05 -32.51
CA VAL A 669 12.97 3.12 -33.62
C VAL A 669 12.57 3.88 -34.90
N ALA A 670 13.10 3.46 -36.05
CA ALA A 670 12.76 4.05 -37.34
C ALA A 670 11.25 4.00 -37.65
N LYS A 671 10.78 4.93 -38.50
CA LYS A 671 9.36 5.03 -38.89
C LYS A 671 8.90 3.69 -39.49
N CYS A 672 7.93 3.03 -38.84
CA CYS A 672 7.36 1.77 -39.33
C CYS A 672 6.10 2.05 -40.17
N ASN A 673 5.84 1.16 -41.14
CA ASN A 673 4.61 1.11 -41.93
C ASN A 673 3.57 0.18 -41.28
N LEU A 674 4.03 -0.84 -40.55
CA LEU A 674 3.16 -1.83 -39.93
C LEU A 674 3.56 -2.08 -38.48
N VAL A 675 2.60 -1.98 -37.58
CA VAL A 675 2.74 -2.37 -36.18
C VAL A 675 1.80 -3.56 -35.95
N ILE A 676 2.34 -4.71 -35.58
CA ILE A 676 1.56 -5.89 -35.22
C ILE A 676 1.64 -6.09 -33.72
N LYS A 677 0.48 -6.22 -33.05
CA LYS A 677 0.36 -6.67 -31.67
C LYS A 677 0.02 -8.15 -31.72
N TYR A 678 1.01 -9.02 -31.52
CA TYR A 678 0.87 -10.47 -31.62
C TYR A 678 0.36 -11.05 -30.31
N ASN A 679 -0.92 -11.41 -30.29
CA ASN A 679 -1.64 -11.94 -29.12
C ASN A 679 -1.39 -11.14 -27.83
N TYR A 680 -1.24 -9.82 -27.96
CA TYR A 680 -0.73 -8.97 -26.89
C TYR A 680 -1.47 -7.63 -26.81
N ALA A 681 -2.42 -7.54 -25.89
CA ALA A 681 -3.13 -6.32 -25.53
C ALA A 681 -2.92 -5.99 -24.05
N THR A 682 -2.69 -4.71 -23.73
CA THR A 682 -2.49 -4.22 -22.36
C THR A 682 -3.44 -3.06 -22.07
N ASN A 683 -2.94 -1.90 -21.63
CA ASN A 683 -3.74 -0.70 -21.38
C ASN A 683 -3.74 0.26 -22.58
N GLU A 684 -4.57 1.29 -22.50
CA GLU A 684 -4.75 2.32 -23.53
C GLU A 684 -3.50 3.17 -23.77
N ILE A 685 -2.65 3.35 -22.75
CA ILE A 685 -1.39 4.11 -22.88
C ILE A 685 -0.41 3.34 -23.77
N ALA A 686 -0.18 2.06 -23.46
CA ALA A 686 0.69 1.22 -24.26
C ALA A 686 0.12 0.99 -25.68
N HIS A 687 -1.20 0.94 -25.82
CA HIS A 687 -1.87 0.94 -27.14
C HIS A 687 -1.44 2.14 -27.99
N VAL A 688 -1.57 3.36 -27.45
CA VAL A 688 -1.19 4.61 -28.14
C VAL A 688 0.31 4.64 -28.45
N GLN A 689 1.16 4.22 -27.51
CA GLN A 689 2.61 4.24 -27.69
C GLN A 689 3.09 3.26 -28.76
N ARG A 690 2.59 2.02 -28.75
CA ARG A 690 2.89 1.01 -29.78
C ARG A 690 2.42 1.48 -31.15
N ARG A 691 1.18 1.99 -31.23
CA ARG A 691 0.66 2.56 -32.47
C ARG A 691 1.53 3.72 -32.95
N GLY A 692 2.03 4.55 -32.05
CA GLY A 692 2.96 5.65 -32.33
C GLY A 692 4.32 5.22 -32.90
N ARG A 693 4.60 3.93 -33.09
CA ARG A 693 5.73 3.41 -33.89
C ARG A 693 5.42 3.39 -35.39
N GLY A 694 4.14 3.30 -35.75
CA GLY A 694 3.65 3.58 -37.10
C GLY A 694 3.65 5.08 -37.34
N ARG A 695 4.67 5.60 -38.04
CA ARG A 695 4.80 7.04 -38.34
C ARG A 695 4.97 7.32 -39.82
N SER A 696 4.96 6.27 -40.65
CA SER A 696 5.01 6.40 -42.09
C SER A 696 3.63 6.71 -42.65
N GLU A 697 3.57 7.33 -43.83
CA GLU A 697 2.31 7.56 -44.53
C GLU A 697 1.59 6.22 -44.76
N LYS A 698 0.28 6.18 -44.49
CA LYS A 698 -0.58 4.98 -44.55
C LYS A 698 -0.18 3.84 -43.60
N SER A 699 0.45 4.13 -42.47
CA SER A 699 0.79 3.09 -41.50
C SER A 699 -0.44 2.44 -40.86
N ARG A 700 -0.32 1.14 -40.55
CA ARG A 700 -1.38 0.34 -39.90
C ARG A 700 -0.90 -0.24 -38.57
N SER A 701 -1.83 -0.36 -37.62
CA SER A 701 -1.65 -0.98 -36.31
C SER A 701 -2.67 -2.10 -36.18
N ILE A 702 -2.21 -3.35 -36.09
CA ILE A 702 -3.07 -4.53 -36.16
C ILE A 702 -2.89 -5.38 -34.91
N LEU A 703 -3.97 -5.67 -34.19
CA LEU A 703 -3.99 -6.76 -33.22
C LEU A 703 -4.33 -8.06 -33.92
N ILE A 704 -3.45 -9.07 -33.82
CA ILE A 704 -3.71 -10.42 -34.29
C ILE A 704 -3.86 -11.31 -33.04
N THR A 705 -5.04 -11.89 -32.84
CA THR A 705 -5.31 -12.71 -31.65
C THR A 705 -6.39 -13.75 -31.91
N GLN A 706 -6.31 -14.87 -31.19
CA GLN A 706 -7.36 -15.87 -31.07
C GLN A 706 -8.10 -15.78 -29.72
N ASN A 707 -7.63 -14.91 -28.82
CA ASN A 707 -8.16 -14.80 -27.47
C ASN A 707 -9.22 -13.70 -27.40
N TRP A 708 -10.47 -14.09 -27.12
CA TRP A 708 -11.58 -13.16 -26.98
C TRP A 708 -11.33 -12.07 -25.93
N LYS A 709 -10.69 -12.42 -24.81
CA LYS A 709 -10.35 -11.45 -23.74
C LYS A 709 -9.39 -10.37 -24.26
N MET A 710 -8.46 -10.72 -25.14
CA MET A 710 -7.50 -9.76 -25.72
C MET A 710 -8.15 -8.86 -26.77
N LYS A 711 -9.03 -9.43 -27.61
CA LYS A 711 -9.86 -8.65 -28.55
C LYS A 711 -10.67 -7.59 -27.81
N GLU A 712 -11.43 -8.00 -26.81
CA GLU A 712 -12.28 -7.11 -26.03
C GLU A 712 -11.47 -6.06 -25.27
N GLN A 713 -10.31 -6.44 -24.73
CA GLN A 713 -9.38 -5.50 -24.08
C GLN A 713 -8.92 -4.41 -25.05
N GLU A 714 -8.61 -4.76 -26.29
CA GLU A 714 -8.17 -3.79 -27.29
C GLU A 714 -9.31 -2.89 -27.79
N GLU A 715 -10.51 -3.43 -27.99
CA GLU A 715 -11.70 -2.63 -28.27
C GLU A 715 -11.97 -1.62 -27.15
N ARG A 716 -11.81 -2.05 -25.89
CA ARG A 716 -11.88 -1.16 -24.71
C ARG A 716 -10.77 -0.10 -24.73
N ASN A 717 -9.53 -0.45 -25.09
CA ASN A 717 -8.43 0.51 -25.20
C ASN A 717 -8.71 1.58 -26.28
N MET A 718 -9.22 1.17 -27.45
CA MET A 718 -9.59 2.09 -28.53
C MET A 718 -10.72 3.04 -28.11
N LEU A 719 -11.73 2.53 -27.40
CA LEU A 719 -12.81 3.34 -26.86
C LEU A 719 -12.29 4.34 -25.82
N ARG A 720 -11.44 3.91 -24.89
CA ARG A 720 -10.85 4.75 -23.86
C ARG A 720 -10.01 5.89 -24.44
N GLU A 721 -9.25 5.62 -25.50
CA GLU A 721 -8.53 6.68 -26.21
C GLU A 721 -9.48 7.69 -26.88
N ARG A 722 -10.54 7.22 -27.53
CA ARG A 722 -11.57 8.11 -28.11
C ARG A 722 -12.19 9.00 -27.03
N LEU A 723 -12.51 8.43 -25.87
CA LEU A 723 -13.01 9.18 -24.72
C LEU A 723 -12.00 10.22 -24.25
N ASN A 724 -10.72 9.87 -24.10
CA ASN A 724 -9.67 10.82 -23.74
C ASN A 724 -9.61 12.00 -24.72
N ASN A 725 -9.65 11.74 -26.02
CA ASN A 725 -9.63 12.78 -27.05
C ASN A 725 -10.90 13.65 -27.05
N LEU A 726 -12.07 13.07 -26.76
CA LEU A 726 -13.32 13.81 -26.60
C LEU A 726 -13.27 14.74 -25.39
N VAL A 727 -12.76 14.28 -24.26
CA VAL A 727 -12.58 15.08 -23.05
C VAL A 727 -11.63 16.25 -23.30
N LEU A 728 -10.50 16.00 -23.97
CA LEU A 728 -9.55 17.06 -24.36
C LEU A 728 -10.22 18.13 -25.23
N ARG A 729 -11.01 17.74 -26.24
CA ARG A 729 -11.79 18.69 -27.06
C ARG A 729 -12.84 19.44 -26.25
N ALA A 730 -13.55 18.78 -25.35
CA ALA A 730 -14.57 19.41 -24.51
C ALA A 730 -13.98 20.45 -23.54
N ILE A 731 -12.77 20.20 -23.03
CA ILE A 731 -11.97 21.17 -22.25
C ILE A 731 -11.59 22.38 -23.13
N GLU A 732 -11.12 22.13 -24.35
CA GLU A 732 -10.72 23.20 -25.29
C GLU A 732 -11.90 24.07 -25.73
N GLU A 733 -13.06 23.47 -25.99
CA GLU A 733 -14.29 24.18 -26.35
C GLU A 733 -14.95 24.91 -25.16
N HIS A 734 -14.28 24.93 -24.00
CA HIS A 734 -14.78 25.50 -22.73
C HIS A 734 -16.11 24.89 -22.26
N ARG A 735 -16.50 23.72 -22.76
CA ARG A 735 -17.65 22.95 -22.24
C ARG A 735 -17.34 22.38 -20.86
N ILE A 736 -16.06 22.14 -20.58
CA ILE A 736 -15.55 21.77 -19.26
C ILE A 736 -14.65 22.90 -18.79
N ASP A 737 -15.15 23.68 -17.83
CA ASP A 737 -14.37 24.75 -17.24
C ASP A 737 -13.37 24.21 -16.21
N LEU A 738 -12.09 24.15 -16.61
CA LEU A 738 -10.99 23.79 -15.72
C LEU A 738 -10.77 24.83 -14.63
N ASN A 739 -11.04 26.13 -14.86
CA ASN A 739 -10.70 27.17 -13.90
C ASN A 739 -11.60 27.16 -12.66
N SER A 740 -12.89 26.85 -12.81
CA SER A 740 -13.81 26.71 -11.68
C SER A 740 -13.69 25.37 -10.95
N ARG A 741 -13.11 24.34 -11.60
CA ARG A 741 -12.99 22.98 -11.05
C ARG A 741 -11.60 22.63 -10.53
N VAL A 742 -10.57 23.32 -11.01
CA VAL A 742 -9.17 23.24 -10.53
C VAL A 742 -8.90 24.48 -9.69
N HIS A 743 -9.52 24.55 -8.50
CA HIS A 743 -9.18 25.56 -7.49
C HIS A 743 -8.06 25.05 -6.57
N PRO A 744 -7.13 25.94 -6.14
CA PRO A 744 -5.94 25.59 -5.37
C PRO A 744 -6.23 25.07 -3.96
#